data_AF-A0A0F4YG15-F1
#
_entry.id   AF-A0A0F4YG15-F1
#
_cell.length_a   1.000
_cell.length_b   1.000
_cell.length_c   1.000
_cell.angle_alpha   90.00
_cell.angle_beta   90.00
_cell.angle_gamma   90.00
#
_symmetry.space_group_name_H-M   'P 1'
#
loop_
_entity.id
_entity.type
_entity.pdbx_description
1 polymer ?
#
loop_
_entity_poly.entity_id
_entity_poly.type
_entity_poly.pdbx_seq_one_letter_code
_entity_poly.pdbx_strand_id
1 'polypeptide(L)'
;MTASWLQIPPSSPFSLANIPFGIISTASTSSPVPAIAIGDYALNLSAFASANGFSQLPAIHPHLDVFHQRTLNAFAALGRPVHRQVREYLQAIFKADTPYPQLLKDNAALQKEALIPLTQVTNHVPLQIGDYTDFYAGLHHAYNVGVLFRGPDNALQPNYKHLPVGYHGRASSIVPSGTPIVRPSGQILANPTADPKVPIFSPCKRLDIELELAAFISKGNKLGEPIPVDQAEDHIFGLVLMNDWSARDIQAWEYVPLGPFNAKNFATTISPWVVLIDALEPFRAQGLEPGNRETLLPYLREKKAANGYDIRLEVELKNAGGKPTRIATSNARNLLFSFAQMVAHHTITGCNLNTGDLLGSGTISGKEPGTQGSLLEHTKGGKQPITLADGSTRVFLEDGDEVTLRAVAGEEGSYVGFGERICYEFNRLVSYDKFSLYPPDITAAESIPSPTEQTKHSHLRHSLLNNNNYYYYMLTADHVLYLGPVLVYRRPSTVFEYISQSTSSGHLNPSILYYFNRHIHYTDICILEGYSMATTAQPLPTFDLHTYFRSSCSARLRIALNLKGIPYNPVFVHLLKDEQFSEAHRALNPSLSVPVLVVHKQSAGNNEAGSSSSLVIPQSLAALEYLEEILPDRRPLLPSGPDKRALVRTLMNILAADVQPVTNLRIQKRVRSLGADATVLARETTQAGFAAYEALVSRTAGIFSVGDDITLADVCLVPAAWSAARLDVDIAAYPTIARIVARMEDEEAVKKAHWRNQPDTPEKLR
;
A
#
# COMPACT_ATOMS: atom_id res chain seq x y z
N MET A 1 -5.57 -42.54 -8.77
CA MET A 1 -4.70 -41.42 -8.35
C MET A 1 -3.43 -41.48 -9.16
N THR A 2 -2.96 -40.36 -9.70
CA THR A 2 -1.64 -40.31 -10.35
C THR A 2 -0.57 -40.36 -9.27
N ALA A 3 0.25 -41.40 -9.26
CA ALA A 3 1.31 -41.57 -8.26
C ALA A 3 2.43 -40.53 -8.47
N SER A 4 3.05 -40.06 -7.38
CA SER A 4 4.24 -39.20 -7.39
C SER A 4 5.48 -39.99 -6.94
N TRP A 5 6.67 -39.63 -7.45
CA TRP A 5 7.93 -40.17 -6.89
C TRP A 5 8.30 -39.50 -5.55
N LEU A 6 7.79 -38.29 -5.29
CA LEU A 6 7.88 -37.66 -3.99
C LEU A 6 6.74 -38.22 -3.13
N GLN A 7 7.07 -38.64 -1.89
CA GLN A 7 6.05 -39.13 -0.99
C GLN A 7 5.12 -37.98 -0.56
N ILE A 8 3.85 -38.08 -0.93
CA ILE A 8 2.81 -37.11 -0.58
C ILE A 8 1.82 -37.83 0.36
N PRO A 9 1.64 -37.35 1.60
CA PRO A 9 0.63 -37.89 2.50
C PRO A 9 -0.77 -37.78 1.87
N PRO A 10 -1.64 -38.81 1.93
CA PRO A 10 -2.99 -38.74 1.39
C PRO A 10 -3.83 -37.59 1.97
N SER A 11 -3.62 -37.28 3.25
CA SER A 11 -4.27 -36.18 3.95
C SER A 11 -3.68 -34.79 3.63
N SER A 12 -2.60 -34.71 2.85
CA SER A 12 -1.96 -33.43 2.53
C SER A 12 -2.90 -32.56 1.70
N PRO A 13 -3.05 -31.25 2.03
CA PRO A 13 -3.79 -30.31 1.18
C PRO A 13 -3.05 -30.03 -0.15
N PHE A 14 -1.78 -30.41 -0.25
CA PHE A 14 -0.91 -30.13 -1.39
C PHE A 14 -0.67 -31.41 -2.21
N SER A 15 -1.76 -32.03 -2.65
CA SER A 15 -1.67 -33.18 -3.55
C SER A 15 -1.09 -32.78 -4.92
N LEU A 16 -0.72 -33.78 -5.73
CA LEU A 16 -0.31 -33.56 -7.12
C LEU A 16 -1.41 -32.88 -7.97
N ALA A 17 -2.67 -33.00 -7.57
CA ALA A 17 -3.78 -32.33 -8.25
C ALA A 17 -3.82 -30.82 -7.99
N ASN A 18 -3.14 -30.32 -6.95
CA ASN A 18 -3.19 -28.93 -6.52
C ASN A 18 -2.16 -28.04 -7.26
N ILE A 19 -0.89 -28.09 -6.84
CA ILE A 19 0.21 -27.20 -7.25
C ILE A 19 -0.16 -25.71 -7.06
N PRO A 20 -0.36 -25.25 -5.81
CA PRO A 20 -0.60 -23.84 -5.53
C PRO A 20 0.73 -23.08 -5.50
N PHE A 21 0.68 -21.78 -5.80
CA PHE A 21 1.86 -20.91 -5.87
C PHE A 21 1.91 -19.98 -4.65
N GLY A 22 3.10 -19.72 -4.14
CA GLY A 22 3.32 -18.85 -2.99
C GLY A 22 4.66 -18.13 -3.06
N ILE A 23 4.91 -17.28 -2.05
CA ILE A 23 6.18 -16.60 -1.85
C ILE A 23 6.75 -17.04 -0.51
N ILE A 24 7.99 -17.52 -0.53
CA ILE A 24 8.66 -18.08 0.64
C ILE A 24 10.02 -17.42 0.87
N SER A 25 10.48 -17.44 2.12
CA SER A 25 11.89 -17.30 2.48
C SER A 25 12.26 -18.40 3.47
N THR A 26 13.56 -18.56 3.74
CA THR A 26 14.07 -19.48 4.75
C THR A 26 15.08 -18.77 5.64
N ALA A 27 15.54 -19.44 6.70
CA ALA A 27 16.65 -18.93 7.51
C ALA A 27 17.95 -18.75 6.71
N SER A 28 18.18 -19.59 5.69
CA SER A 28 19.36 -19.52 4.81
C SER A 28 19.19 -18.55 3.64
N THR A 29 17.96 -18.31 3.20
CA THR A 29 17.63 -17.45 2.05
C THR A 29 16.62 -16.40 2.49
N SER A 30 17.10 -15.24 2.92
CA SER A 30 16.27 -14.18 3.50
C SER A 30 15.46 -13.39 2.46
N SER A 31 15.82 -13.45 1.18
CA SER A 31 15.04 -12.80 0.11
C SER A 31 13.83 -13.66 -0.25
N PRO A 32 12.60 -13.10 -0.22
CA PRO A 32 11.41 -13.78 -0.71
C PRO A 32 11.56 -14.27 -2.16
N VAL A 33 11.12 -15.49 -2.45
CA VAL A 33 11.16 -16.13 -3.78
C VAL A 33 9.89 -16.91 -4.09
N PRO A 34 9.53 -17.12 -5.37
CA PRO A 34 8.39 -17.92 -5.78
C PRO A 34 8.61 -19.40 -5.50
N ALA A 35 7.55 -20.06 -5.04
CA ALA A 35 7.53 -21.48 -4.77
C ALA A 35 6.17 -22.10 -5.14
N ILE A 36 6.14 -23.43 -5.25
CA ILE A 36 4.89 -24.21 -5.14
C ILE A 36 4.93 -25.08 -3.89
N ALA A 37 3.77 -25.44 -3.34
CA ALA A 37 3.67 -26.45 -2.29
C ALA A 37 3.32 -27.82 -2.87
N ILE A 38 3.96 -28.87 -2.36
CA ILE A 38 3.75 -30.27 -2.77
C ILE A 38 4.06 -31.22 -1.61
N GLY A 39 3.06 -31.96 -1.14
CA GLY A 39 3.19 -32.77 0.08
C GLY A 39 3.61 -31.92 1.28
N ASP A 40 4.74 -32.29 1.91
CA ASP A 40 5.31 -31.57 3.07
C ASP A 40 6.45 -30.62 2.67
N TYR A 41 6.58 -30.32 1.37
CA TYR A 41 7.68 -29.51 0.81
C TYR A 41 7.15 -28.29 0.05
N ALA A 42 7.99 -27.26 0.00
CA ALA A 42 7.93 -26.23 -1.01
C ALA A 42 9.04 -26.45 -2.04
N LEU A 43 8.70 -26.43 -3.33
CA LEU A 43 9.70 -26.35 -4.40
C LEU A 43 10.04 -24.88 -4.65
N ASN A 44 11.26 -24.46 -4.35
CA ASN A 44 11.80 -23.14 -4.67
C ASN A 44 11.98 -23.01 -6.19
N LEU A 45 11.10 -22.23 -6.83
CA LEU A 45 11.10 -22.09 -8.29
C LEU A 45 12.31 -21.31 -8.81
N SER A 46 12.91 -20.44 -7.98
CA SER A 46 14.14 -19.73 -8.32
C SER A 46 15.32 -20.69 -8.45
N ALA A 47 15.50 -21.58 -7.46
CA ALA A 47 16.55 -22.60 -7.50
C ALA A 47 16.30 -23.60 -8.65
N PHE A 48 15.04 -24.03 -8.81
CA PHE A 48 14.66 -24.94 -9.89
C PHE A 48 14.91 -24.32 -11.27
N ALA A 49 14.55 -23.06 -11.49
CA ALA A 49 14.80 -22.34 -12.74
C ALA A 49 16.31 -22.16 -13.00
N SER A 50 17.09 -21.76 -11.99
CA SER A 50 18.54 -21.56 -12.10
C SER A 50 19.28 -22.85 -12.48
N ALA A 51 18.74 -24.01 -12.07
CA ALA A 51 19.26 -25.32 -12.41
C ALA A 51 18.71 -25.89 -13.74
N ASN A 52 18.17 -25.04 -14.61
CA ASN A 52 17.52 -25.43 -15.88
C ASN A 52 16.31 -26.37 -15.72
N GLY A 53 15.64 -26.34 -14.55
CA GLY A 53 14.48 -27.18 -14.26
C GLY A 53 13.28 -26.95 -15.20
N PHE A 54 13.25 -25.82 -15.93
CA PHE A 54 12.24 -25.53 -16.96
C PHE A 54 12.72 -25.78 -18.40
N SER A 55 13.86 -26.45 -18.61
CA SER A 55 14.43 -26.65 -19.96
C SER A 55 13.49 -27.35 -20.94
N GLN A 56 12.55 -28.16 -20.43
CA GLN A 56 11.58 -28.92 -21.23
C GLN A 56 10.23 -28.19 -21.39
N LEU A 57 10.13 -26.92 -20.99
CA LEU A 57 8.93 -26.08 -21.15
C LEU A 57 9.22 -24.82 -21.99
N PRO A 58 9.22 -24.89 -23.33
CA PRO A 58 9.55 -23.75 -24.19
C PRO A 58 8.70 -22.50 -23.94
N ALA A 59 7.44 -22.67 -23.57
CA ALA A 59 6.50 -21.57 -23.34
C ALA A 59 6.91 -20.60 -22.21
N ILE A 60 7.73 -21.05 -21.24
CA ILE A 60 8.18 -20.21 -20.12
C ILE A 60 9.60 -19.66 -20.31
N HIS A 61 10.37 -20.16 -21.30
CA HIS A 61 11.76 -19.75 -21.52
C HIS A 61 11.96 -18.22 -21.65
N PRO A 62 11.11 -17.48 -22.39
CA PRO A 62 11.26 -16.02 -22.50
C PRO A 62 10.93 -15.27 -21.20
N HIS A 63 10.43 -15.96 -20.18
CA HIS A 63 9.86 -15.39 -18.98
C HIS A 63 10.41 -16.02 -17.68
N LEU A 64 11.53 -16.75 -17.73
CA LEU A 64 12.08 -17.43 -16.55
C LEU A 64 12.33 -16.48 -15.37
N ASP A 65 12.63 -15.21 -15.64
CA ASP A 65 12.83 -14.16 -14.65
C ASP A 65 11.65 -13.96 -13.69
N VAL A 66 10.43 -14.39 -14.06
CA VAL A 66 9.26 -14.34 -13.15
C VAL A 66 9.47 -15.21 -11.92
N PHE A 67 10.26 -16.29 -12.00
CA PHE A 67 10.59 -17.17 -10.88
C PHE A 67 11.73 -16.67 -10.01
N HIS A 68 12.31 -15.51 -10.34
CA HIS A 68 13.31 -14.81 -9.52
C HIS A 68 12.72 -13.55 -8.84
N GLN A 69 11.43 -13.25 -9.06
CA GLN A 69 10.76 -12.09 -8.47
C GLN A 69 10.39 -12.31 -7.00
N ARG A 70 10.18 -11.22 -6.25
CA ARG A 70 9.76 -11.32 -4.83
C ARG A 70 8.26 -11.43 -4.61
N THR A 71 7.47 -11.34 -5.67
CA THR A 71 6.02 -11.52 -5.68
C THR A 71 5.60 -12.25 -6.94
N LEU A 72 4.41 -12.85 -6.93
CA LEU A 72 3.88 -13.58 -8.09
C LEU A 72 3.28 -12.66 -9.17
N ASN A 73 3.27 -11.32 -9.02
CA ASN A 73 2.62 -10.41 -9.97
C ASN A 73 3.11 -10.61 -11.41
N ALA A 74 4.42 -10.75 -11.62
CA ALA A 74 4.97 -10.94 -12.96
C ALA A 74 4.54 -12.28 -13.59
N PHE A 75 4.47 -13.34 -12.79
CA PHE A 75 3.96 -14.63 -13.24
C PHE A 75 2.45 -14.56 -13.51
N ALA A 76 1.68 -13.97 -12.60
CA ALA A 76 0.23 -13.78 -12.74
C ALA A 76 -0.11 -12.99 -14.03
N ALA A 77 0.69 -11.98 -14.39
CA ALA A 77 0.50 -11.17 -15.60
C ALA A 77 0.66 -11.96 -16.91
N LEU A 78 1.32 -13.13 -16.91
CA LEU A 78 1.47 -13.98 -18.11
C LEU A 78 0.14 -14.61 -18.55
N GLY A 79 -0.88 -14.60 -17.68
CA GLY A 79 -2.22 -15.06 -17.98
C GLY A 79 -2.42 -16.58 -17.91
N ARG A 80 -3.70 -16.97 -17.77
CA ARG A 80 -4.16 -18.34 -17.52
C ARG A 80 -3.56 -19.41 -18.45
N PRO A 81 -3.38 -19.19 -19.77
CA PRO A 81 -2.77 -20.20 -20.64
C PRO A 81 -1.34 -20.57 -20.28
N VAL A 82 -0.54 -19.63 -19.78
CA VAL A 82 0.85 -19.89 -19.35
C VAL A 82 0.84 -20.57 -17.98
N HIS A 83 -0.03 -20.12 -17.06
CA HIS A 83 -0.18 -20.74 -15.73
C HIS A 83 -0.53 -22.22 -15.84
N ARG A 84 -1.45 -22.58 -16.75
CA ARG A 84 -1.83 -23.96 -17.03
C ARG A 84 -0.65 -24.81 -17.47
N GLN A 85 0.11 -24.34 -18.45
CA GLN A 85 1.29 -25.05 -18.97
C GLN A 85 2.35 -25.25 -17.89
N VAL A 86 2.62 -24.23 -17.06
CA VAL A 86 3.55 -24.35 -15.93
C VAL A 86 3.04 -25.35 -14.90
N ARG A 87 1.74 -25.32 -14.55
CA ARG A 87 1.14 -26.27 -13.61
C ARG A 87 1.23 -27.71 -14.13
N GLU A 88 0.80 -27.97 -15.36
CA GLU A 88 0.87 -29.29 -15.98
C GLU A 88 2.30 -29.82 -16.07
N TYR A 89 3.25 -28.93 -16.39
CA TYR A 89 4.68 -29.25 -16.39
C TYR A 89 5.18 -29.65 -15.00
N LEU A 90 4.89 -28.86 -13.97
CA LEU A 90 5.29 -29.19 -12.59
C LEU A 90 4.62 -30.48 -12.11
N GLN A 91 3.37 -30.74 -12.50
CA GLN A 91 2.75 -32.05 -12.25
C GLN A 91 3.55 -33.18 -12.92
N ALA A 92 3.93 -33.02 -14.20
CA ALA A 92 4.74 -34.01 -14.91
C ALA A 92 6.12 -34.22 -14.28
N ILE A 93 6.75 -33.18 -13.72
CA ILE A 93 8.01 -33.30 -12.96
C ILE A 93 7.84 -34.22 -11.77
N PHE A 94 6.74 -34.14 -11.02
CA PHE A 94 6.52 -34.93 -9.80
C PHE A 94 5.88 -36.31 -10.02
N LYS A 95 5.33 -36.63 -11.20
CA LYS A 95 4.75 -37.95 -11.50
C LYS A 95 5.75 -39.09 -11.31
N ALA A 96 5.33 -40.23 -10.75
CA ALA A 96 6.19 -41.37 -10.49
C ALA A 96 6.94 -41.87 -11.76
N ASP A 97 6.24 -41.86 -12.89
CA ASP A 97 6.70 -42.16 -14.25
C ASP A 97 7.09 -40.89 -15.04
N THR A 98 7.61 -39.86 -14.34
CA THR A 98 7.99 -38.59 -14.97
C THR A 98 8.86 -38.81 -16.22
N PRO A 99 8.58 -38.11 -17.33
CA PRO A 99 9.41 -38.16 -18.54
C PRO A 99 10.74 -37.40 -18.37
N TYR A 100 10.93 -36.70 -17.25
CA TYR A 100 12.10 -35.84 -17.00
C TYR A 100 12.81 -36.16 -15.67
N PRO A 101 13.14 -37.43 -15.38
CA PRO A 101 13.65 -37.81 -14.07
C PRO A 101 14.98 -37.10 -13.72
N GLN A 102 15.81 -36.82 -14.72
CA GLN A 102 17.08 -36.11 -14.56
C GLN A 102 16.95 -34.66 -14.06
N LEU A 103 15.79 -34.03 -14.24
CA LEU A 103 15.61 -32.62 -13.85
C LEU A 103 15.42 -32.46 -12.34
N LEU A 104 14.84 -33.44 -11.65
CA LEU A 104 14.65 -33.36 -10.20
C LEU A 104 14.71 -34.73 -9.51
N LYS A 105 13.96 -35.74 -9.98
CA LYS A 105 13.85 -37.07 -9.36
C LYS A 105 15.21 -37.76 -9.12
N ASP A 106 16.11 -37.69 -10.10
CA ASP A 106 17.44 -38.32 -10.03
C ASP A 106 18.55 -37.32 -9.66
N ASN A 107 18.19 -36.06 -9.41
CA ASN A 107 19.12 -34.98 -9.08
C ASN A 107 19.11 -34.68 -7.58
N ALA A 108 19.81 -35.51 -6.80
CA ALA A 108 19.87 -35.38 -5.34
C ALA A 108 20.41 -34.02 -4.85
N ALA A 109 21.33 -33.41 -5.60
CA ALA A 109 21.87 -32.09 -5.27
C ALA A 109 20.77 -31.01 -5.36
N LEU A 110 20.04 -30.97 -6.48
CA LEU A 110 18.95 -30.01 -6.65
C LEU A 110 17.77 -30.30 -5.73
N GLN A 111 17.45 -31.56 -5.42
CA GLN A 111 16.43 -31.85 -4.41
C GLN A 111 16.78 -31.21 -3.07
N LYS A 112 18.02 -31.36 -2.59
CA LYS A 112 18.47 -30.78 -1.32
C LYS A 112 18.40 -29.25 -1.32
N GLU A 113 18.63 -28.63 -2.48
CA GLU A 113 18.62 -27.17 -2.62
C GLU A 113 17.20 -26.60 -2.80
N ALA A 114 16.38 -27.25 -3.64
CA ALA A 114 15.11 -26.71 -4.13
C ALA A 114 13.88 -27.27 -3.40
N LEU A 115 13.92 -28.47 -2.80
CA LEU A 115 12.82 -29.01 -2.00
C LEU A 115 13.04 -28.70 -0.52
N ILE A 116 12.34 -27.68 -0.05
CA ILE A 116 12.46 -27.16 1.30
C ILE A 116 11.29 -27.69 2.13
N PRO A 117 11.51 -28.35 3.28
CA PRO A 117 10.42 -28.74 4.17
C PRO A 117 9.56 -27.53 4.56
N LEU A 118 8.24 -27.65 4.52
CA LEU A 118 7.32 -26.55 4.84
C LEU A 118 7.52 -26.00 6.27
N THR A 119 8.03 -26.83 7.19
CA THR A 119 8.39 -26.43 8.56
C THR A 119 9.58 -25.46 8.63
N GLN A 120 10.34 -25.30 7.55
CA GLN A 120 11.48 -24.39 7.44
C GLN A 120 11.16 -23.14 6.62
N VAL A 121 9.93 -23.04 6.10
CA VAL A 121 9.48 -21.95 5.24
C VAL A 121 8.85 -20.85 6.08
N THR A 122 9.25 -19.61 5.82
CA THR A 122 8.48 -18.41 6.19
C THR A 122 7.67 -17.96 4.97
N ASN A 123 6.35 -17.96 5.12
CA ASN A 123 5.44 -17.53 4.07
C ASN A 123 5.29 -16.00 4.05
N HIS A 124 5.08 -15.43 2.86
CA HIS A 124 4.80 -14.01 2.65
C HIS A 124 3.47 -13.83 1.93
N VAL A 125 2.98 -12.59 1.85
CA VAL A 125 1.85 -12.24 0.96
C VAL A 125 2.26 -12.57 -0.48
N PRO A 126 1.48 -13.37 -1.23
CA PRO A 126 1.95 -13.97 -2.48
C PRO A 126 2.03 -12.97 -3.65
N LEU A 127 1.22 -11.91 -3.64
CA LEU A 127 1.23 -10.84 -4.63
C LEU A 127 1.31 -9.48 -3.94
N GLN A 128 1.93 -8.51 -4.61
CA GLN A 128 1.76 -7.10 -4.30
C GLN A 128 0.31 -6.73 -4.64
N ILE A 129 -0.49 -6.39 -3.63
CA ILE A 129 -1.90 -6.02 -3.79
C ILE A 129 -1.97 -4.52 -4.07
N GLY A 130 -2.51 -4.16 -5.23
CA GLY A 130 -2.81 -2.76 -5.56
C GLY A 130 -4.06 -2.32 -4.82
N ASP A 131 -5.20 -2.86 -5.25
CA ASP A 131 -6.50 -2.63 -4.64
C ASP A 131 -7.06 -3.91 -4.01
N TYR A 132 -7.79 -3.73 -2.91
CA TYR A 132 -8.60 -4.78 -2.27
C TYR A 132 -10.04 -4.31 -2.27
N THR A 133 -10.93 -5.14 -2.82
CA THR A 133 -12.38 -4.96 -2.76
C THR A 133 -12.99 -6.15 -2.06
N ASP A 134 -13.87 -5.87 -1.12
CA ASP A 134 -14.58 -6.88 -0.36
C ASP A 134 -16.04 -6.91 -0.79
N PHE A 135 -16.50 -8.05 -1.30
CA PHE A 135 -17.89 -8.22 -1.69
C PHE A 135 -18.74 -8.63 -0.48
N TYR A 136 -20.04 -8.66 -0.71
CA TYR A 136 -21.01 -9.13 0.26
C TYR A 136 -21.88 -10.18 -0.42
N ALA A 137 -21.25 -11.23 -0.98
CA ALA A 137 -21.94 -12.20 -1.84
C ALA A 137 -22.54 -13.40 -1.09
N GLY A 138 -22.26 -13.57 0.21
CA GLY A 138 -22.82 -14.66 1.02
C GLY A 138 -24.31 -14.46 1.35
N LEU A 139 -25.22 -15.17 0.67
CA LEU A 139 -26.68 -14.99 0.84
C LEU A 139 -27.15 -15.16 2.28
N HIS A 140 -26.75 -16.27 2.92
CA HIS A 140 -27.20 -16.57 4.26
C HIS A 140 -26.60 -15.62 5.29
N HIS A 141 -25.36 -15.18 5.07
CA HIS A 141 -24.74 -14.16 5.89
C HIS A 141 -25.54 -12.85 5.85
N ALA A 142 -25.83 -12.34 4.63
CA ALA A 142 -26.63 -11.13 4.47
C ALA A 142 -28.01 -11.23 5.09
N TYR A 143 -28.66 -12.39 4.97
CA TYR A 143 -29.94 -12.67 5.62
C TYR A 143 -29.80 -12.65 7.15
N ASN A 144 -28.86 -13.39 7.72
CA ASN A 144 -28.66 -13.51 9.17
C ASN A 144 -28.37 -12.14 9.80
N VAL A 145 -27.44 -11.38 9.23
CA VAL A 145 -27.12 -10.01 9.67
C VAL A 145 -28.35 -9.12 9.51
N GLY A 146 -29.03 -9.19 8.37
CA GLY A 146 -30.26 -8.45 8.13
C GLY A 146 -31.35 -8.70 9.17
N VAL A 147 -31.58 -9.95 9.56
CA VAL A 147 -32.52 -10.33 10.63
C VAL A 147 -32.16 -9.65 11.95
N LEU A 148 -30.87 -9.63 12.32
CA LEU A 148 -30.43 -9.03 13.58
C LEU A 148 -30.70 -7.53 13.65
N PHE A 149 -30.64 -6.82 12.52
CA PHE A 149 -30.78 -5.36 12.46
C PHE A 149 -32.17 -4.87 12.06
N ARG A 150 -32.89 -5.60 11.19
CA ARG A 150 -34.13 -5.16 10.53
C ARG A 150 -35.28 -6.14 10.63
N GLY A 151 -35.05 -7.29 11.27
CA GLY A 151 -36.02 -8.39 11.31
C GLY A 151 -36.07 -9.21 10.01
N PRO A 152 -36.73 -10.37 10.03
CA PRO A 152 -36.69 -11.34 8.92
C PRO A 152 -37.35 -10.84 7.64
N ASP A 153 -38.43 -10.06 7.73
CA ASP A 153 -39.18 -9.57 6.57
C ASP A 153 -38.39 -8.54 5.75
N ASN A 154 -37.45 -7.83 6.39
CA ASN A 154 -36.63 -6.77 5.78
C ASN A 154 -35.12 -7.11 5.82
N ALA A 155 -34.81 -8.40 5.90
CA ALA A 155 -33.44 -8.87 6.09
C ALA A 155 -32.53 -8.49 4.91
N LEU A 156 -32.96 -8.78 3.68
CA LEU A 156 -32.21 -8.41 2.48
C LEU A 156 -32.67 -7.03 1.97
N GLN A 157 -31.71 -6.17 1.65
CA GLN A 157 -32.01 -4.91 1.00
C GLN A 157 -32.48 -5.15 -0.46
N PRO A 158 -33.30 -4.26 -1.04
CA PRO A 158 -33.89 -4.47 -2.37
C PRO A 158 -32.88 -4.75 -3.49
N ASN A 159 -31.67 -4.21 -3.40
CA ASN A 159 -30.61 -4.38 -4.40
C ASN A 159 -29.87 -5.74 -4.31
N TYR A 160 -29.92 -6.42 -3.17
CA TYR A 160 -28.99 -7.51 -2.84
C TYR A 160 -29.04 -8.69 -3.82
N LYS A 161 -30.22 -9.00 -4.36
CA LYS A 161 -30.40 -10.09 -5.33
C LYS A 161 -30.19 -9.68 -6.79
N HIS A 162 -29.87 -8.41 -7.05
CA HIS A 162 -29.74 -7.85 -8.40
C HIS A 162 -28.29 -7.54 -8.79
N LEU A 163 -27.41 -7.32 -7.81
CA LEU A 163 -25.99 -7.04 -8.03
C LEU A 163 -25.15 -7.56 -6.86
N PRO A 164 -23.89 -7.97 -7.11
CA PRO A 164 -22.96 -8.31 -6.04
C PRO A 164 -22.48 -7.02 -5.36
N VAL A 165 -23.13 -6.66 -4.24
CA VAL A 165 -22.74 -5.50 -3.43
C VAL A 165 -21.31 -5.69 -2.93
N GLY A 166 -20.50 -4.63 -2.94
CA GLY A 166 -19.15 -4.65 -2.41
C GLY A 166 -18.65 -3.24 -2.07
N TYR A 167 -17.53 -3.16 -1.39
CA TYR A 167 -16.87 -1.92 -0.98
C TYR A 167 -15.35 -2.05 -1.09
N HIS A 168 -14.65 -0.92 -1.17
CA HIS A 168 -13.19 -0.91 -1.17
C HIS A 168 -12.68 -1.22 0.24
N GLY A 169 -11.90 -2.29 0.37
CA GLY A 169 -11.20 -2.67 1.59
C GLY A 169 -9.84 -1.95 1.70
N ARG A 170 -9.03 -2.36 2.67
CA ARG A 170 -7.70 -1.78 2.90
C ARG A 170 -6.57 -2.72 2.53
N ALA A 171 -5.91 -2.47 1.40
CA ALA A 171 -4.81 -3.31 0.92
C ALA A 171 -3.60 -3.35 1.88
N SER A 172 -3.27 -2.24 2.55
CA SER A 172 -2.05 -2.14 3.38
C SER A 172 -2.07 -3.01 4.65
N SER A 173 -3.25 -3.43 5.11
CA SER A 173 -3.45 -4.23 6.31
C SER A 173 -3.71 -5.70 6.00
N ILE A 174 -3.51 -6.13 4.74
CA ILE A 174 -3.56 -7.53 4.37
C ILE A 174 -2.25 -8.19 4.75
N VAL A 175 -2.33 -9.19 5.62
CA VAL A 175 -1.18 -9.89 6.18
C VAL A 175 -1.24 -11.39 5.86
N PRO A 176 -0.10 -12.09 5.80
CA PRO A 176 -0.12 -13.53 5.60
C PRO A 176 -0.56 -14.24 6.89
N SER A 177 -1.11 -15.42 6.71
CA SER A 177 -1.41 -16.40 7.76
C SER A 177 -0.30 -16.49 8.82
N GLY A 178 -0.67 -16.45 10.11
CA GLY A 178 0.25 -16.51 11.25
C GLY A 178 0.73 -15.16 11.78
N THR A 179 0.34 -14.05 11.15
CA THR A 179 0.61 -12.70 11.67
C THR A 179 -0.29 -12.39 12.88
N PRO A 180 0.24 -12.06 14.07
CA PRO A 180 -0.60 -11.72 15.23
C PRO A 180 -1.45 -10.46 14.98
N ILE A 181 -2.73 -10.50 15.38
CA ILE A 181 -3.66 -9.36 15.27
C ILE A 181 -3.84 -8.73 16.64
N VAL A 182 -3.74 -7.39 16.67
CA VAL A 182 -3.99 -6.61 17.87
C VAL A 182 -5.45 -6.17 17.87
N ARG A 183 -6.15 -6.36 19.00
CA ARG A 183 -7.51 -5.85 19.18
C ARG A 183 -7.54 -4.33 18.95
N PRO A 184 -8.36 -3.83 18.02
CA PRO A 184 -8.41 -2.40 17.73
C PRO A 184 -9.14 -1.66 18.86
N SER A 185 -8.73 -0.41 19.09
CA SER A 185 -9.49 0.57 19.87
C SER A 185 -10.15 1.56 18.93
N GLY A 186 -11.35 2.03 19.28
CA GLY A 186 -12.09 2.99 18.48
C GLY A 186 -13.27 3.57 19.21
N GLN A 187 -14.09 4.33 18.49
CA GLN A 187 -15.35 4.85 19.02
C GLN A 187 -16.42 3.76 19.02
N ILE A 188 -17.10 3.58 20.16
CA ILE A 188 -18.24 2.68 20.30
C ILE A 188 -19.39 3.38 21.02
N LEU A 189 -20.63 2.93 20.77
CA LEU A 189 -21.77 3.31 21.60
C LEU A 189 -21.91 2.31 22.76
N ALA A 190 -21.61 2.75 23.99
CA ALA A 190 -21.80 1.92 25.19
C ALA A 190 -23.27 1.55 25.41
N ASN A 191 -24.17 2.46 25.10
CA ASN A 191 -25.61 2.21 25.05
C ASN A 191 -26.16 2.62 23.67
N PRO A 192 -26.36 1.68 22.73
CA PRO A 192 -26.86 1.98 21.38
C PRO A 192 -28.28 2.59 21.34
N THR A 193 -29.06 2.44 22.40
CA THR A 193 -30.43 2.98 22.50
C THR A 193 -30.51 4.34 23.21
N ALA A 194 -29.38 4.87 23.70
CA ALA A 194 -29.34 6.19 24.33
C ALA A 194 -29.66 7.31 23.31
N ASP A 195 -30.32 8.36 23.79
CA ASP A 195 -30.57 9.59 23.06
C ASP A 195 -30.24 10.80 23.96
N PRO A 196 -29.28 11.68 23.59
CA PRO A 196 -28.47 11.62 22.37
C PRO A 196 -27.49 10.44 22.37
N LYS A 197 -27.17 9.93 21.17
CA LYS A 197 -26.10 8.94 20.99
C LYS A 197 -24.75 9.62 21.20
N VAL A 198 -24.06 9.26 22.28
CA VAL A 198 -22.72 9.76 22.60
C VAL A 198 -21.73 8.59 22.61
N PRO A 199 -20.69 8.60 21.74
CA PRO A 199 -19.70 7.54 21.72
C PRO A 199 -18.70 7.68 22.86
N ILE A 200 -18.06 6.55 23.20
CA ILE A 200 -16.87 6.49 24.04
C ILE A 200 -15.70 5.92 23.24
N PHE A 201 -14.47 6.26 23.62
CA PHE A 201 -13.28 5.57 23.12
C PHE A 201 -13.03 4.32 23.96
N SER A 202 -12.92 3.16 23.34
CA SER A 202 -12.76 1.87 24.02
C SER A 202 -12.02 0.89 23.12
N PRO A 203 -11.28 -0.08 23.70
CA PRO A 203 -11.01 -1.33 23.01
C PRO A 203 -12.31 -1.96 22.50
N CYS A 204 -12.25 -2.55 21.30
CA CYS A 204 -13.35 -3.30 20.71
C CYS A 204 -13.84 -4.42 21.66
N LYS A 205 -15.13 -4.45 21.94
CA LYS A 205 -15.79 -5.46 22.79
C LYS A 205 -16.44 -6.57 21.97
N ARG A 206 -16.55 -6.40 20.65
CA ARG A 206 -17.22 -7.32 19.73
C ARG A 206 -16.33 -7.66 18.55
N LEU A 207 -15.16 -8.23 18.85
CA LEU A 207 -14.18 -8.64 17.84
C LEU A 207 -14.58 -9.98 17.22
N ASP A 208 -14.51 -10.07 15.90
CA ASP A 208 -15.12 -11.15 15.14
C ASP A 208 -14.27 -11.54 13.93
N ILE A 209 -14.56 -12.74 13.42
CA ILE A 209 -14.03 -13.27 12.16
C ILE A 209 -15.04 -13.06 11.03
N GLU A 210 -14.54 -13.16 9.81
CA GLU A 210 -15.35 -13.39 8.62
C GLU A 210 -14.69 -14.46 7.75
N LEU A 211 -15.30 -15.64 7.68
CA LEU A 211 -14.84 -16.75 6.84
C LEU A 211 -15.08 -16.42 5.36
N GLU A 212 -14.00 -16.24 4.60
CA GLU A 212 -14.08 -15.82 3.21
C GLU A 212 -13.14 -16.58 2.28
N LEU A 213 -13.42 -16.50 0.98
CA LEU A 213 -12.44 -16.77 -0.07
C LEU A 213 -12.13 -15.46 -0.78
N ALA A 214 -10.94 -15.33 -1.34
CA ALA A 214 -10.57 -14.16 -2.14
C ALA A 214 -9.87 -14.56 -3.43
N ALA A 215 -10.18 -13.84 -4.52
CA ALA A 215 -9.61 -14.07 -5.84
C ALA A 215 -8.53 -13.03 -6.15
N PHE A 216 -7.37 -13.49 -6.61
CA PHE A 216 -6.34 -12.63 -7.17
C PHE A 216 -6.58 -12.42 -8.68
N ILE A 217 -6.48 -11.17 -9.13
CA ILE A 217 -6.56 -10.84 -10.57
C ILE A 217 -5.22 -11.14 -11.26
N SER A 218 -5.27 -11.90 -12.36
CA SER A 218 -4.13 -12.21 -13.22
C SER A 218 -3.91 -11.11 -14.26
N LYS A 219 -4.93 -10.84 -15.07
CA LYS A 219 -4.92 -9.86 -16.15
C LYS A 219 -5.90 -8.74 -15.80
N GLY A 220 -5.42 -7.49 -15.82
CA GLY A 220 -6.27 -6.33 -15.65
C GLY A 220 -7.16 -6.02 -16.87
N ASN A 221 -7.86 -4.90 -16.80
CA ASN A 221 -8.56 -4.26 -17.93
C ASN A 221 -8.17 -2.79 -18.02
N LYS A 222 -8.36 -2.16 -19.18
CA LYS A 222 -8.12 -0.72 -19.31
C LYS A 222 -9.26 0.06 -18.66
N LEU A 223 -8.94 1.24 -18.15
CA LEU A 223 -9.96 2.16 -17.63
C LEU A 223 -10.98 2.47 -18.74
N GLY A 224 -12.25 2.32 -18.43
CA GLY A 224 -13.36 2.49 -19.38
C GLY A 224 -13.70 1.24 -20.21
N GLU A 225 -12.98 0.13 -20.05
CA GLU A 225 -13.23 -1.13 -20.78
C GLU A 225 -13.69 -2.24 -19.82
N PRO A 226 -15.01 -2.47 -19.65
CA PRO A 226 -15.54 -3.52 -18.78
C PRO A 226 -15.15 -4.94 -19.21
N ILE A 227 -15.06 -5.85 -18.24
CA ILE A 227 -14.84 -7.28 -18.49
C ILE A 227 -16.19 -7.99 -18.59
N PRO A 228 -16.54 -8.60 -19.74
CA PRO A 228 -17.77 -9.39 -19.85
C PRO A 228 -17.76 -10.61 -18.92
N VAL A 229 -18.90 -10.96 -18.33
CA VAL A 229 -18.98 -12.02 -17.31
C VAL A 229 -18.48 -13.39 -17.79
N ASP A 230 -18.74 -13.76 -19.03
CA ASP A 230 -18.25 -15.04 -19.60
C ASP A 230 -16.74 -15.05 -19.88
N GLN A 231 -16.06 -13.89 -19.83
CA GLN A 231 -14.61 -13.76 -19.96
C GLN A 231 -13.92 -13.53 -18.61
N ALA A 232 -14.68 -13.15 -17.58
CA ALA A 232 -14.16 -12.69 -16.30
C ALA A 232 -13.27 -13.72 -15.58
N GLU A 233 -13.55 -15.01 -15.72
CA GLU A 233 -12.74 -16.03 -15.08
C GLU A 233 -11.32 -16.13 -15.65
N ASP A 234 -11.10 -15.76 -16.92
CA ASP A 234 -9.76 -15.74 -17.51
C ASP A 234 -8.88 -14.61 -16.96
N HIS A 235 -9.49 -13.66 -16.25
CA HIS A 235 -8.82 -12.60 -15.50
C HIS A 235 -8.49 -13.00 -14.06
N ILE A 236 -8.87 -14.20 -13.61
CA ILE A 236 -8.58 -14.69 -12.26
C ILE A 236 -7.33 -15.57 -12.29
N PHE A 237 -6.37 -15.29 -11.42
CA PHE A 237 -5.17 -16.11 -11.23
C PHE A 237 -5.51 -17.38 -10.43
N GLY A 238 -6.10 -17.17 -9.26
CA GLY A 238 -6.43 -18.22 -8.32
C GLY A 238 -7.05 -17.65 -7.06
N LEU A 239 -7.37 -18.55 -6.13
CA LEU A 239 -8.06 -18.24 -4.90
C LEU A 239 -7.15 -18.43 -3.68
N VAL A 240 -7.44 -17.68 -2.62
CA VAL A 240 -6.91 -17.86 -1.27
C VAL A 240 -8.06 -17.92 -0.26
N LEU A 241 -7.82 -18.54 0.89
CA LEU A 241 -8.69 -18.42 2.07
C LEU A 241 -8.43 -17.08 2.74
N MET A 242 -9.47 -16.41 3.22
CA MET A 242 -9.37 -15.08 3.82
C MET A 242 -10.16 -15.01 5.15
N ASN A 243 -9.64 -14.24 6.09
CA ASN A 243 -10.35 -13.79 7.28
C ASN A 243 -10.37 -12.26 7.31
N ASP A 244 -11.55 -11.66 7.17
CA ASP A 244 -11.72 -10.21 7.27
C ASP A 244 -12.11 -9.79 8.70
N TRP A 245 -11.10 -9.49 9.50
CA TRP A 245 -11.27 -9.21 10.92
C TRP A 245 -12.19 -8.02 11.15
N SER A 246 -13.12 -8.18 12.09
CA SER A 246 -14.23 -7.24 12.22
C SER A 246 -14.46 -6.79 13.65
N ALA A 247 -14.38 -5.49 13.88
CA ALA A 247 -14.73 -4.87 15.17
C ALA A 247 -16.19 -4.38 15.15
N ARG A 248 -17.14 -5.26 15.46
CA ARG A 248 -18.58 -5.06 15.18
C ARG A 248 -19.21 -3.86 15.87
N ASP A 249 -18.75 -3.51 17.06
CA ASP A 249 -19.21 -2.35 17.83
C ASP A 249 -18.69 -1.02 17.28
N ILE A 250 -17.44 -0.99 16.81
CA ILE A 250 -16.90 0.15 16.06
C ILE A 250 -17.67 0.29 14.73
N GLN A 251 -17.86 -0.83 14.02
CA GLN A 251 -18.55 -0.86 12.73
C GLN A 251 -19.96 -0.29 12.84
N ALA A 252 -20.73 -0.73 13.83
CA ALA A 252 -22.11 -0.31 14.04
C ALA A 252 -22.26 1.20 14.26
N TRP A 253 -21.23 1.88 14.80
CA TRP A 253 -21.23 3.32 14.98
C TRP A 253 -20.81 4.08 13.72
N GLU A 254 -19.78 3.61 13.01
CA GLU A 254 -19.17 4.39 11.92
C GLU A 254 -19.80 4.19 10.54
N TYR A 255 -20.46 3.04 10.28
CA TYR A 255 -20.71 2.62 8.90
C TYR A 255 -21.80 3.40 8.16
N VAL A 256 -22.64 4.18 8.86
CA VAL A 256 -23.70 4.95 8.21
C VAL A 256 -23.21 6.37 7.96
N PRO A 257 -23.25 6.88 6.71
CA PRO A 257 -23.76 6.25 5.48
C PRO A 257 -22.68 5.60 4.59
N LEU A 258 -21.40 5.70 4.94
CA LEU A 258 -20.28 5.49 4.00
C LEU A 258 -19.76 4.05 3.90
N GLY A 259 -20.27 3.14 4.71
CA GLY A 259 -19.82 1.75 4.78
C GLY A 259 -18.72 1.50 5.83
N PRO A 260 -18.27 0.24 6.00
CA PRO A 260 -17.27 -0.14 6.98
C PRO A 260 -15.91 0.56 6.73
N PHE A 261 -15.19 0.93 7.80
CA PHE A 261 -13.90 1.60 7.68
C PHE A 261 -12.88 1.13 8.74
N ASN A 262 -12.78 1.80 9.90
CA ASN A 262 -11.81 1.43 10.93
C ASN A 262 -12.11 0.08 11.56
N ALA A 263 -13.36 -0.35 11.48
CA ALA A 263 -13.77 -1.66 11.96
C ALA A 263 -13.30 -2.84 11.10
N LYS A 264 -12.64 -2.58 9.96
CA LYS A 264 -12.11 -3.56 9.01
C LYS A 264 -10.63 -3.32 8.66
N ASN A 265 -10.23 -2.05 8.56
CA ASN A 265 -8.89 -1.67 8.08
C ASN A 265 -7.72 -2.01 9.04
N PHE A 266 -7.99 -2.58 10.21
CA PHE A 266 -6.96 -2.91 11.19
C PHE A 266 -6.23 -4.21 10.85
N ALA A 267 -6.90 -5.17 10.22
CA ALA A 267 -6.30 -6.41 9.75
C ALA A 267 -7.24 -7.18 8.81
N THR A 268 -6.69 -7.73 7.74
CA THR A 268 -7.31 -8.80 6.94
C THR A 268 -6.22 -9.84 6.72
N THR A 269 -6.54 -11.13 6.81
CA THR A 269 -5.51 -12.18 6.68
C THR A 269 -5.84 -13.17 5.59
N ILE A 270 -4.84 -13.58 4.82
CA ILE A 270 -4.99 -14.55 3.74
C ILE A 270 -4.06 -15.76 3.89
N SER A 271 -4.50 -16.91 3.39
CA SER A 271 -3.63 -18.07 3.21
C SER A 271 -2.52 -17.76 2.20
N PRO A 272 -1.28 -18.25 2.40
CA PRO A 272 -0.14 -17.83 1.59
C PRO A 272 -0.02 -18.53 0.24
N TRP A 273 -0.73 -19.64 0.04
CA TRP A 273 -0.68 -20.46 -1.16
C TRP A 273 -1.90 -20.19 -2.03
N VAL A 274 -1.68 -19.58 -3.20
CA VAL A 274 -2.71 -19.29 -4.20
C VAL A 274 -3.02 -20.56 -4.98
N VAL A 275 -4.21 -21.11 -4.77
CA VAL A 275 -4.72 -22.25 -5.53
C VAL A 275 -5.19 -21.74 -6.89
N LEU A 276 -4.54 -22.19 -7.97
CA LEU A 276 -4.91 -21.75 -9.32
C LEU A 276 -6.37 -22.11 -9.64
N ILE A 277 -7.05 -21.25 -10.39
CA ILE A 277 -8.44 -21.48 -10.78
C ILE A 277 -8.60 -22.80 -11.56
N ASP A 278 -7.60 -23.16 -12.37
CA ASP A 278 -7.55 -24.43 -13.11
C ASP A 278 -7.39 -25.67 -12.20
N ALA A 279 -6.92 -25.51 -10.96
CA ALA A 279 -6.91 -26.60 -9.98
C ALA A 279 -8.30 -26.87 -9.38
N LEU A 280 -9.18 -25.87 -9.45
CA LEU A 280 -10.54 -25.95 -8.92
C LEU A 280 -11.56 -26.40 -9.98
N GLU A 281 -11.21 -26.41 -11.27
CA GLU A 281 -12.08 -26.81 -12.38
C GLU A 281 -12.81 -28.16 -12.16
N PRO A 282 -12.17 -29.23 -11.64
CA PRO A 282 -12.85 -30.50 -11.39
C PRO A 282 -13.94 -30.43 -10.31
N PHE A 283 -13.96 -29.37 -9.50
CA PHE A 283 -14.85 -29.19 -8.35
C PHE A 283 -15.90 -28.11 -8.62
N ARG A 284 -16.16 -27.77 -9.88
CA ARG A 284 -17.27 -26.89 -10.21
C ARG A 284 -18.58 -27.45 -9.70
N ALA A 285 -19.39 -26.55 -9.17
CA ALA A 285 -20.71 -26.86 -8.69
C ALA A 285 -21.67 -25.72 -9.02
N GLN A 286 -22.96 -26.02 -8.93
CA GLN A 286 -23.97 -24.97 -8.93
C GLN A 286 -23.89 -24.21 -7.59
N GLY A 287 -23.67 -22.89 -7.66
CA GLY A 287 -23.78 -21.97 -6.54
C GLY A 287 -25.25 -21.67 -6.20
N LEU A 288 -25.48 -20.74 -5.27
CA LEU A 288 -26.84 -20.26 -5.01
C LEU A 288 -27.30 -19.36 -6.16
N GLU A 289 -28.62 -19.36 -6.40
CA GLU A 289 -29.25 -18.46 -7.37
C GLU A 289 -30.11 -17.43 -6.63
N PRO A 290 -30.20 -16.17 -7.11
CA PRO A 290 -31.05 -15.14 -6.50
C PRO A 290 -32.56 -15.45 -6.61
N GLY A 291 -32.91 -16.49 -7.35
CA GLY A 291 -34.25 -16.98 -7.62
C GLY A 291 -34.21 -17.70 -8.96
N ASN A 292 -34.49 -16.96 -10.03
CA ASN A 292 -34.30 -17.41 -11.40
C ASN A 292 -33.14 -16.60 -12.04
N ARG A 293 -32.11 -17.27 -12.55
CA ARG A 293 -30.96 -16.61 -13.21
C ARG A 293 -31.37 -15.62 -14.31
N GLU A 294 -32.46 -15.90 -15.01
CA GLU A 294 -33.01 -15.03 -16.06
C GLU A 294 -33.54 -13.69 -15.54
N THR A 295 -33.68 -13.51 -14.22
CA THR A 295 -34.08 -12.22 -13.64
C THR A 295 -32.89 -11.29 -13.41
N LEU A 296 -31.64 -11.78 -13.47
CA LEU A 296 -30.47 -10.90 -13.45
C LEU A 296 -30.42 -10.05 -14.72
N LEU A 297 -29.77 -8.89 -14.69
CA LEU A 297 -29.51 -8.13 -15.91
C LEU A 297 -28.50 -8.90 -16.80
N PRO A 298 -28.57 -8.77 -18.14
CA PRO A 298 -27.77 -9.60 -19.06
C PRO A 298 -26.26 -9.62 -18.78
N TYR A 299 -25.69 -8.50 -18.30
CA TYR A 299 -24.25 -8.42 -18.01
C TYR A 299 -23.77 -9.31 -16.85
N LEU A 300 -24.69 -9.82 -16.01
CA LEU A 300 -24.40 -10.78 -14.92
C LEU A 300 -24.86 -12.21 -15.22
N ARG A 301 -25.46 -12.46 -16.39
CA ARG A 301 -25.94 -13.79 -16.76
C ARG A 301 -24.81 -14.62 -17.34
N GLU A 302 -24.22 -15.46 -16.50
CA GLU A 302 -23.24 -16.46 -16.95
C GLU A 302 -23.91 -17.56 -17.77
N LYS A 303 -23.28 -17.92 -18.90
CA LYS A 303 -23.71 -19.08 -19.70
C LYS A 303 -23.50 -20.41 -18.98
N LYS A 304 -22.48 -20.50 -18.11
CA LYS A 304 -22.14 -21.73 -17.38
C LYS A 304 -23.02 -21.86 -16.15
N ALA A 305 -23.84 -22.91 -16.08
CA ALA A 305 -24.71 -23.17 -14.92
C ALA A 305 -23.91 -23.48 -13.64
N ALA A 306 -22.84 -24.28 -13.75
CA ALA A 306 -21.92 -24.57 -12.65
C ALA A 306 -20.86 -23.46 -12.52
N ASN A 307 -21.27 -22.32 -11.96
CA ASN A 307 -20.46 -21.11 -11.79
C ASN A 307 -19.83 -20.94 -10.40
N GLY A 308 -20.10 -21.87 -9.47
CA GLY A 308 -19.48 -21.94 -8.16
C GLY A 308 -18.46 -23.08 -8.05
N TYR A 309 -17.92 -23.25 -6.86
CA TYR A 309 -16.96 -24.31 -6.53
C TYR A 309 -17.37 -25.05 -5.25
N ASP A 310 -17.24 -26.37 -5.26
CA ASP A 310 -17.38 -27.21 -4.07
C ASP A 310 -16.07 -27.20 -3.28
N ILE A 311 -15.96 -26.21 -2.39
CA ILE A 311 -14.82 -26.04 -1.49
C ILE A 311 -15.38 -26.11 -0.08
N ARG A 312 -15.02 -27.17 0.66
CA ARG A 312 -15.38 -27.32 2.07
C ARG A 312 -14.58 -26.31 2.88
N LEU A 313 -15.26 -25.60 3.76
CA LEU A 313 -14.69 -24.57 4.63
C LEU A 313 -14.90 -24.95 6.09
N GLU A 314 -13.91 -24.73 6.93
CA GLU A 314 -14.02 -24.99 8.37
C GLU A 314 -13.46 -23.82 9.18
N VAL A 315 -14.09 -23.60 10.34
CA VAL A 315 -13.65 -22.65 11.36
C VAL A 315 -13.41 -23.39 12.66
N GLU A 316 -12.23 -23.23 13.21
CA GLU A 316 -11.82 -23.74 14.51
C GLU A 316 -11.43 -22.58 15.42
N LEU A 317 -11.80 -22.67 16.69
CA LEU A 317 -11.46 -21.71 17.72
C LEU A 317 -10.82 -22.43 18.89
N LYS A 318 -9.70 -21.90 19.37
CA LYS A 318 -8.98 -22.39 20.53
C LYS A 318 -8.71 -21.23 21.47
N ASN A 319 -9.20 -21.32 22.69
CA ASN A 319 -8.88 -20.36 23.75
C ASN A 319 -7.45 -20.56 24.28
N ALA A 320 -6.92 -19.55 24.97
CA ALA A 320 -5.58 -19.60 25.56
C ALA A 320 -5.39 -20.83 26.46
N GLY A 321 -4.47 -21.72 26.07
CA GLY A 321 -4.18 -22.97 26.79
C GLY A 321 -5.24 -24.08 26.66
N GLY A 322 -6.33 -23.85 25.92
CA GLY A 322 -7.41 -24.81 25.71
C GLY A 322 -7.23 -25.74 24.51
N LYS A 323 -8.26 -26.53 24.23
CA LYS A 323 -8.30 -27.46 23.08
C LYS A 323 -9.03 -26.82 21.90
N PRO A 324 -8.56 -27.04 20.65
CA PRO A 324 -9.27 -26.57 19.47
C PRO A 324 -10.70 -27.12 19.41
N THR A 325 -11.65 -26.23 19.09
CA THR A 325 -13.06 -26.53 18.91
C THR A 325 -13.47 -26.13 17.50
N ARG A 326 -13.93 -27.07 16.69
CA ARG A 326 -14.53 -26.73 15.39
C ARG A 326 -15.90 -26.10 15.62
N ILE A 327 -16.01 -24.80 15.33
CA ILE A 327 -17.22 -24.01 15.58
C ILE A 327 -18.10 -23.88 14.34
N ALA A 328 -17.55 -24.08 13.13
CA ALA A 328 -18.35 -24.10 11.92
C ALA A 328 -17.76 -24.98 10.81
N THR A 329 -18.64 -25.53 9.98
CA THR A 329 -18.32 -26.16 8.69
C THR A 329 -19.27 -25.58 7.63
N SER A 330 -18.74 -24.93 6.62
CA SER A 330 -19.49 -24.28 5.54
C SER A 330 -18.98 -24.77 4.17
N ASN A 331 -19.46 -24.16 3.10
CA ASN A 331 -19.03 -24.47 1.75
C ASN A 331 -19.12 -23.24 0.83
N ALA A 332 -18.16 -23.08 -0.08
CA ALA A 332 -18.15 -21.97 -1.05
C ALA A 332 -19.38 -21.96 -1.98
N ARG A 333 -20.09 -23.09 -2.12
CA ARG A 333 -21.39 -23.17 -2.82
C ARG A 333 -22.47 -22.27 -2.23
N ASN A 334 -22.29 -21.77 -1.01
CA ASN A 334 -23.21 -20.84 -0.36
C ASN A 334 -23.04 -19.38 -0.83
N LEU A 335 -22.13 -19.10 -1.76
CA LEU A 335 -22.05 -17.79 -2.42
C LEU A 335 -23.20 -17.62 -3.42
N LEU A 336 -23.83 -16.44 -3.37
CA LEU A 336 -24.90 -16.04 -4.30
C LEU A 336 -24.37 -15.61 -5.66
N PHE A 337 -23.24 -14.91 -5.65
CA PHE A 337 -22.59 -14.43 -6.86
C PHE A 337 -21.25 -15.13 -7.01
N SER A 338 -20.94 -15.56 -8.23
CA SER A 338 -19.63 -16.12 -8.57
C SER A 338 -18.56 -15.04 -8.61
N PHE A 339 -17.28 -15.43 -8.52
CA PHE A 339 -16.18 -14.48 -8.73
C PHE A 339 -16.21 -13.85 -10.13
N ALA A 340 -16.70 -14.57 -11.15
CA ALA A 340 -16.89 -14.02 -12.49
C ALA A 340 -17.92 -12.88 -12.50
N GLN A 341 -19.05 -13.05 -11.80
CA GLN A 341 -20.05 -11.99 -11.62
C GLN A 341 -19.51 -10.81 -10.81
N MET A 342 -18.72 -11.06 -9.76
CA MET A 342 -18.06 -10.02 -8.98
C MET A 342 -17.12 -9.17 -9.86
N VAL A 343 -16.25 -9.81 -10.66
CA VAL A 343 -15.34 -9.12 -11.61
C VAL A 343 -16.12 -8.33 -12.67
N ALA A 344 -17.15 -8.93 -13.26
CA ALA A 344 -17.98 -8.25 -14.26
C ALA A 344 -18.70 -7.02 -13.67
N HIS A 345 -19.24 -7.14 -12.46
CA HIS A 345 -19.87 -6.01 -11.77
C HIS A 345 -18.87 -4.92 -11.41
N HIS A 346 -17.70 -5.30 -10.89
CA HIS A 346 -16.69 -4.34 -10.47
C HIS A 346 -16.22 -3.45 -11.63
N THR A 347 -16.16 -4.02 -12.84
CA THR A 347 -15.65 -3.33 -14.04
C THR A 347 -16.76 -2.70 -14.91
N ILE A 348 -18.05 -2.91 -14.61
CA ILE A 348 -19.15 -2.50 -15.50
C ILE A 348 -19.24 -0.98 -15.70
N THR A 349 -18.79 -0.20 -14.72
CA THR A 349 -18.74 1.27 -14.78
C THR A 349 -17.43 1.81 -15.36
N GLY A 350 -16.52 0.93 -15.80
CA GLY A 350 -15.23 1.27 -16.39
C GLY A 350 -14.05 1.23 -15.42
N CYS A 351 -14.23 0.76 -14.17
CA CYS A 351 -13.11 0.55 -13.24
C CYS A 351 -12.06 -0.40 -13.85
N ASN A 352 -10.78 -0.05 -13.75
CA ASN A 352 -9.67 -0.91 -14.15
C ASN A 352 -9.19 -1.77 -12.98
N LEU A 353 -9.28 -3.08 -13.12
CA LEU A 353 -8.54 -4.02 -12.29
C LEU A 353 -7.11 -4.13 -12.78
N ASN A 354 -6.19 -4.41 -11.85
CA ASN A 354 -4.76 -4.60 -12.09
C ASN A 354 -4.31 -5.99 -11.64
N THR A 355 -3.20 -6.46 -12.20
CA THR A 355 -2.60 -7.73 -11.77
C THR A 355 -2.19 -7.66 -10.30
N GLY A 356 -2.73 -8.57 -9.49
CA GLY A 356 -2.50 -8.64 -8.05
C GLY A 356 -3.58 -8.01 -7.19
N ASP A 357 -4.57 -7.34 -7.77
CA ASP A 357 -5.75 -6.91 -7.01
C ASP A 357 -6.45 -8.12 -6.39
N LEU A 358 -7.03 -7.91 -5.21
CA LEU A 358 -7.68 -8.94 -4.41
C LEU A 358 -9.16 -8.66 -4.28
N LEU A 359 -10.00 -9.65 -4.58
CA LEU A 359 -11.46 -9.55 -4.47
C LEU A 359 -11.95 -10.56 -3.42
N GLY A 360 -12.33 -10.09 -2.24
CA GLY A 360 -12.96 -10.88 -1.17
C GLY A 360 -14.38 -11.25 -1.51
N SER A 361 -14.84 -12.44 -1.12
CA SER A 361 -16.17 -12.95 -1.45
C SER A 361 -17.29 -12.31 -0.62
N GLY A 362 -16.96 -11.74 0.54
CA GLY A 362 -17.88 -11.56 1.64
C GLY A 362 -18.05 -12.87 2.42
N THR A 363 -18.43 -12.73 3.70
CA THR A 363 -18.57 -13.84 4.64
C THR A 363 -19.44 -14.98 4.09
N ILE A 364 -18.92 -16.21 4.14
CA ILE A 364 -19.57 -17.42 3.62
C ILE A 364 -20.27 -18.19 4.73
N SER A 365 -21.59 -18.05 4.80
CA SER A 365 -22.45 -18.80 5.72
C SER A 365 -23.36 -19.77 4.98
N GLY A 366 -23.63 -20.93 5.57
CA GLY A 366 -24.72 -21.81 5.14
C GLY A 366 -26.05 -21.49 5.84
N LYS A 367 -27.09 -22.23 5.46
CA LYS A 367 -28.44 -22.09 6.02
C LYS A 367 -28.55 -22.70 7.42
N GLU A 368 -27.85 -23.80 7.66
CA GLU A 368 -28.03 -24.63 8.86
C GLU A 368 -27.20 -24.10 10.05
N PRO A 369 -27.62 -24.35 11.31
CA PRO A 369 -26.79 -24.10 12.48
C PRO A 369 -25.42 -24.81 12.38
N GLY A 370 -24.34 -24.16 12.81
CA GLY A 370 -22.99 -24.69 12.69
C GLY A 370 -22.35 -24.45 11.32
N THR A 371 -22.97 -23.66 10.45
CA THR A 371 -22.42 -23.29 9.13
C THR A 371 -22.16 -21.79 8.96
N GLN A 372 -22.30 -21.02 10.05
CA GLN A 372 -22.12 -19.57 10.08
C GLN A 372 -20.64 -19.20 9.88
N GLY A 373 -20.39 -18.19 9.06
CA GLY A 373 -19.04 -17.67 8.76
C GLY A 373 -18.53 -16.60 9.74
N SER A 374 -19.33 -16.19 10.73
CA SER A 374 -18.94 -15.22 11.77
C SER A 374 -19.51 -15.58 13.14
N LEU A 375 -18.87 -15.11 14.23
CA LEU A 375 -19.42 -15.24 15.59
C LEU A 375 -20.65 -14.35 15.78
N LEU A 376 -20.73 -13.21 15.10
CA LEU A 376 -21.94 -12.37 15.10
C LEU A 376 -23.19 -13.18 14.75
N GLU A 377 -23.11 -13.99 13.70
CA GLU A 377 -24.20 -14.86 13.27
C GLU A 377 -24.38 -16.04 14.22
N HIS A 378 -23.30 -16.75 14.54
CA HIS A 378 -23.35 -17.96 15.34
C HIS A 378 -23.95 -17.69 16.72
N THR A 379 -23.65 -16.52 17.28
CA THR A 379 -24.13 -16.11 18.61
C THR A 379 -25.40 -15.26 18.60
N LYS A 380 -26.01 -15.06 17.42
CA LYS A 380 -27.20 -14.23 17.23
C LYS A 380 -27.07 -12.83 17.80
N GLY A 381 -26.00 -12.12 17.43
CA GLY A 381 -25.72 -10.79 17.95
C GLY A 381 -25.21 -10.80 19.38
N GLY A 382 -24.72 -11.94 19.87
CA GLY A 382 -24.22 -12.16 21.21
C GLY A 382 -25.25 -12.61 22.25
N LYS A 383 -26.45 -13.01 21.80
CA LYS A 383 -27.54 -13.51 22.66
C LYS A 383 -27.38 -14.98 23.04
N GLN A 384 -26.62 -15.75 22.25
CA GLN A 384 -26.43 -17.18 22.46
C GLN A 384 -24.94 -17.50 22.40
N PRO A 385 -24.28 -17.80 23.53
CA PRO A 385 -22.87 -18.14 23.50
C PRO A 385 -22.63 -19.51 22.82
N ILE A 386 -21.45 -19.68 22.25
CA ILE A 386 -20.93 -21.00 21.84
C ILE A 386 -20.19 -21.66 22.99
N THR A 387 -20.28 -22.97 23.10
CA THR A 387 -19.52 -23.76 24.08
C THR A 387 -18.30 -24.37 23.41
N LEU A 388 -17.12 -24.16 24.00
CA LEU A 388 -15.85 -24.74 23.55
C LEU A 388 -15.62 -26.13 24.16
N ALA A 389 -14.65 -26.86 23.62
CA ALA A 389 -14.34 -28.24 24.01
C ALA A 389 -13.91 -28.41 25.48
N ASP A 390 -13.47 -27.35 26.14
CA ASP A 390 -13.13 -27.32 27.57
C ASP A 390 -14.31 -26.90 28.47
N GLY A 391 -15.49 -26.64 27.88
CA GLY A 391 -16.69 -26.18 28.58
C GLY A 391 -16.78 -24.66 28.77
N SER A 392 -15.73 -23.91 28.43
CA SER A 392 -15.80 -22.44 28.40
C SER A 392 -16.73 -21.95 27.28
N THR A 393 -17.11 -20.68 27.31
CA THR A 393 -17.99 -20.10 26.31
C THR A 393 -17.40 -18.89 25.61
N ARG A 394 -17.92 -18.61 24.41
CA ARG A 394 -17.57 -17.41 23.62
C ARG A 394 -18.81 -16.74 23.07
N VAL A 395 -18.76 -15.42 23.02
CA VAL A 395 -19.75 -14.57 22.36
C VAL A 395 -19.10 -13.86 21.17
N PHE A 396 -17.96 -13.24 21.45
CA PHE A 396 -17.01 -12.69 20.50
C PHE A 396 -15.62 -13.15 20.91
N LEU A 397 -14.61 -12.84 20.11
CA LEU A 397 -13.23 -13.24 20.41
C LEU A 397 -12.70 -12.52 21.64
N GLU A 398 -12.05 -13.29 22.52
CA GLU A 398 -11.33 -12.81 23.69
C GLU A 398 -9.82 -12.73 23.40
N ASP A 399 -9.09 -11.98 24.23
CA ASP A 399 -7.63 -11.94 24.09
C ASP A 399 -7.02 -13.32 24.43
N GLY A 400 -6.01 -13.73 23.67
CA GLY A 400 -5.43 -15.08 23.70
C GLY A 400 -6.16 -16.14 22.88
N ASP A 401 -7.30 -15.83 22.25
CA ASP A 401 -7.96 -16.77 21.33
C ASP A 401 -7.16 -16.94 20.01
N GLU A 402 -7.13 -18.18 19.54
CA GLU A 402 -6.56 -18.63 18.27
C GLU A 402 -7.70 -19.12 17.37
N VAL A 403 -7.92 -18.42 16.25
CA VAL A 403 -8.80 -18.86 15.18
C VAL A 403 -7.99 -19.73 14.23
N THR A 404 -8.60 -20.70 13.56
CA THR A 404 -8.00 -21.41 12.43
C THR A 404 -9.07 -21.63 11.37
N LEU A 405 -8.83 -21.09 10.17
CA LEU A 405 -9.66 -21.35 9.00
C LEU A 405 -9.00 -22.44 8.14
N ARG A 406 -9.81 -23.32 7.54
CA ARG A 406 -9.36 -24.32 6.56
C ARG A 406 -10.28 -24.32 5.35
N ALA A 407 -9.70 -24.59 4.17
CA ALA A 407 -10.41 -24.75 2.93
C ALA A 407 -9.82 -25.90 2.10
N VAL A 408 -10.69 -26.77 1.58
CA VAL A 408 -10.27 -27.91 0.75
C VAL A 408 -11.36 -28.36 -0.22
N ALA A 409 -10.96 -28.66 -1.45
CA ALA A 409 -11.79 -29.33 -2.45
C ALA A 409 -11.30 -30.76 -2.72
N GLY A 410 -12.20 -31.62 -3.20
CA GLY A 410 -11.92 -33.02 -3.47
C GLY A 410 -11.89 -33.90 -2.22
N GLU A 411 -11.31 -35.10 -2.36
CA GLU A 411 -11.27 -36.13 -1.33
C GLU A 411 -9.84 -36.51 -0.96
N GLU A 412 -9.69 -37.27 0.13
CA GLU A 412 -8.39 -37.70 0.63
C GLU A 412 -7.59 -38.42 -0.47
N GLY A 413 -6.32 -38.05 -0.62
CA GLY A 413 -5.42 -38.50 -1.67
C GLY A 413 -5.45 -37.64 -2.94
N SER A 414 -6.44 -36.76 -3.12
CA SER A 414 -6.54 -35.85 -4.26
C SER A 414 -6.91 -34.42 -3.89
N TYR A 415 -6.71 -34.05 -2.62
CA TYR A 415 -7.09 -32.73 -2.12
C TYR A 415 -6.45 -31.58 -2.90
N VAL A 416 -7.29 -30.59 -3.18
CA VAL A 416 -6.88 -29.25 -3.60
C VAL A 416 -7.19 -28.31 -2.45
N GLY A 417 -6.23 -28.20 -1.53
CA GLY A 417 -6.33 -27.43 -0.31
C GLY A 417 -5.56 -26.11 -0.35
N PHE A 418 -5.95 -25.20 0.54
CA PHE A 418 -5.42 -23.84 0.60
C PHE A 418 -4.28 -23.67 1.62
N GLY A 419 -3.78 -24.79 2.16
CA GLY A 419 -2.75 -24.81 3.18
C GLY A 419 -3.26 -24.56 4.60
N GLU A 420 -2.32 -24.47 5.55
CA GLU A 420 -2.62 -24.45 6.97
C GLU A 420 -2.79 -23.03 7.57
N ARG A 421 -3.79 -22.96 8.46
CA ARG A 421 -4.03 -22.09 9.62
C ARG A 421 -3.78 -20.60 9.48
N ILE A 422 -4.87 -19.90 9.25
CA ILE A 422 -5.03 -18.50 9.64
C ILE A 422 -5.13 -18.45 11.19
N CYS A 423 -3.97 -18.50 11.87
CA CYS A 423 -3.74 -18.69 13.32
C CYS A 423 -3.30 -17.40 14.04
N TYR A 424 -3.75 -17.18 15.29
CA TYR A 424 -3.46 -15.96 16.06
C TYR A 424 -3.30 -16.19 17.55
N GLU A 425 -2.54 -15.28 18.15
CA GLU A 425 -2.54 -15.03 19.59
C GLU A 425 -2.73 -13.52 19.78
N PHE A 426 -3.83 -13.10 20.42
CA PHE A 426 -4.05 -11.68 20.71
C PHE A 426 -3.12 -11.25 21.84
N ASN A 427 -2.25 -10.29 21.56
CA ASN A 427 -1.42 -9.65 22.59
C ASN A 427 -2.24 -8.67 23.42
N ARG A 428 -1.94 -8.63 24.73
CA ARG A 428 -2.52 -7.67 25.69
C ARG A 428 -2.44 -6.24 25.17
N LEU A 429 -3.51 -5.49 25.44
CA LEU A 429 -3.63 -4.05 25.26
C LEU A 429 -2.30 -3.30 25.52
N VAL A 430 -1.90 -2.46 24.57
CA VAL A 430 -1.06 -1.29 24.89
C VAL A 430 -1.96 -0.36 25.69
N SER A 431 -1.65 -0.11 26.96
CA SER A 431 -2.44 0.82 27.79
C SER A 431 -2.37 2.22 27.17
N TYR A 432 -3.54 2.76 26.81
CA TYR A 432 -3.71 4.11 26.29
C TYR A 432 -4.08 5.09 27.42
N ASP A 433 -3.57 4.88 28.65
CA ASP A 433 -3.92 5.68 29.84
C ASP A 433 -3.42 7.16 29.79
N LYS A 434 -2.96 7.66 28.64
CA LYS A 434 -2.42 9.02 28.49
C LYS A 434 -3.04 9.88 27.40
N PHE A 435 -4.06 9.43 26.68
CA PHE A 435 -4.81 10.30 25.76
C PHE A 435 -6.08 10.83 26.43
N SER A 436 -5.94 11.83 27.30
CA SER A 436 -7.09 12.66 27.71
C SER A 436 -7.43 13.60 26.54
N LEU A 437 -8.50 13.30 25.82
CA LEU A 437 -9.01 14.12 24.70
C LEU A 437 -10.06 15.16 25.12
N TYR A 438 -10.20 15.43 26.42
CA TYR A 438 -10.95 16.58 26.90
C TYR A 438 -9.98 17.67 27.38
N PRO A 439 -10.14 18.94 26.95
CA PRO A 439 -9.45 20.04 27.60
C PRO A 439 -9.92 20.09 29.06
N PRO A 440 -9.03 20.21 30.06
CA PRO A 440 -9.46 20.48 31.42
C PRO A 440 -10.16 21.85 31.43
N ASP A 441 -11.34 21.91 32.06
CA ASP A 441 -12.05 23.15 32.34
C ASP A 441 -11.11 24.11 33.09
N ILE A 442 -10.67 25.16 32.41
CA ILE A 442 -9.94 26.26 33.05
C ILE A 442 -10.97 27.18 33.70
N THR A 443 -11.42 26.82 34.90
CA THR A 443 -12.09 27.75 35.82
C THR A 443 -11.54 27.56 37.23
N ALA A 444 -10.41 28.19 37.53
CA ALA A 444 -10.10 28.79 38.83
C ALA A 444 -8.69 29.38 38.75
N ALA A 445 -8.60 30.70 38.92
CA ALA A 445 -7.36 31.39 39.16
C ALA A 445 -6.94 31.14 40.62
N GLU A 446 -5.85 30.41 40.83
CA GLU A 446 -5.13 30.44 42.11
C GLU A 446 -3.62 30.55 41.88
N SER A 447 -3.03 31.44 42.66
CA SER A 447 -1.65 31.93 42.63
C SER A 447 -0.61 30.86 42.88
N ILE A 448 0.46 30.88 42.07
CA ILE A 448 1.66 30.05 42.21
C ILE A 448 2.57 30.62 43.33
N PRO A 449 2.97 29.84 44.35
CA PRO A 449 4.12 30.16 45.20
C PRO A 449 5.40 29.51 44.66
N SER A 450 6.52 30.22 44.82
CA SER A 450 7.89 29.84 44.42
C SER A 450 8.48 28.66 45.23
N PRO A 451 9.56 28.01 44.74
CA PRO A 451 9.96 26.67 45.17
C PRO A 451 10.94 26.66 46.35
N THR A 452 10.74 25.75 47.31
CA THR A 452 11.76 25.37 48.31
C THR A 452 11.74 23.88 48.62
N GLU A 453 12.90 23.27 48.36
CA GLU A 453 13.61 22.12 48.96
C GLU A 453 12.94 20.94 49.69
N GLN A 454 13.41 19.75 49.26
CA GLN A 454 13.86 18.56 50.01
C GLN A 454 12.96 17.89 51.06
N THR A 455 12.69 16.58 50.90
CA THR A 455 13.23 15.43 51.70
C THR A 455 12.46 14.12 51.37
N LYS A 456 13.15 13.06 50.90
CA LYS A 456 13.70 11.85 51.59
C LYS A 456 12.76 10.63 51.69
N HIS A 457 13.25 9.52 51.08
CA HIS A 457 13.32 8.11 51.56
C HIS A 457 12.01 7.39 51.98
N SER A 458 11.75 6.09 51.80
CA SER A 458 12.51 4.84 51.52
C SER A 458 11.48 3.68 51.77
N HIS A 459 11.45 2.50 51.14
CA HIS A 459 12.32 1.32 51.32
C HIS A 459 11.70 0.07 50.62
N LEU A 460 12.56 -0.76 49.98
CA LEU A 460 12.76 -2.24 50.08
C LEU A 460 11.52 -3.19 49.97
N ARG A 461 11.51 -4.40 49.38
CA ARG A 461 12.53 -5.38 48.91
C ARG A 461 11.84 -6.61 48.26
N HIS A 462 12.55 -7.30 47.33
CA HIS A 462 12.61 -8.76 46.99
C HIS A 462 11.32 -9.59 46.79
N SER A 463 11.22 -10.64 45.95
CA SER A 463 12.09 -11.39 45.03
C SER A 463 11.20 -12.37 44.25
N LEU A 464 11.54 -12.73 43.01
CA LEU A 464 11.43 -14.11 42.49
C LEU A 464 12.15 -14.20 41.13
N LEU A 465 13.21 -14.99 41.10
CA LEU A 465 13.94 -15.44 39.91
C LEU A 465 13.39 -16.82 39.50
N ASN A 466 12.92 -16.96 38.26
CA ASN A 466 13.41 -17.96 37.30
C ASN A 466 12.58 -17.99 36.00
N ASN A 467 13.26 -17.68 34.89
CA ASN A 467 13.20 -18.29 33.55
C ASN A 467 13.41 -17.23 32.47
N ASN A 468 14.58 -17.34 31.83
CA ASN A 468 15.17 -16.60 30.71
C ASN A 468 14.23 -15.72 29.87
N ASN A 469 13.94 -14.52 30.36
CA ASN A 469 13.56 -13.38 29.54
C ASN A 469 14.55 -12.24 29.83
N TYR A 470 15.30 -11.82 28.81
CA TYR A 470 16.08 -10.59 28.87
C TYR A 470 15.11 -9.41 28.86
N TYR A 471 14.91 -8.79 30.02
CA TYR A 471 14.34 -7.46 30.14
C TYR A 471 15.49 -6.44 30.04
N TYR A 472 15.41 -5.49 29.11
CA TYR A 472 16.23 -4.29 29.15
C TYR A 472 15.39 -3.15 29.76
N TYR A 473 15.75 -2.71 30.96
CA TYR A 473 15.45 -1.35 31.41
C TYR A 473 16.69 -0.49 31.11
N MET A 474 16.51 0.61 30.39
CA MET A 474 17.49 1.69 30.29
C MET A 474 16.79 3.05 30.40
N LEU A 475 17.09 3.74 31.51
CA LEU A 475 16.95 5.17 31.78
C LEU A 475 18.09 5.41 32.80
N THR A 476 19.06 6.32 32.68
CA THR A 476 19.24 7.56 31.92
C THR A 476 20.74 7.90 31.82
N ALA A 477 21.05 8.92 31.02
CA ALA A 477 22.19 9.86 31.06
C ALA A 477 23.15 9.74 29.88
N ASP A 478 23.15 10.81 29.10
CA ASP A 478 24.11 11.23 28.07
C ASP A 478 24.36 10.27 26.90
N HIS A 479 24.04 10.77 25.70
CA HIS A 479 24.24 10.16 24.39
C HIS A 479 23.15 9.17 23.97
N VAL A 480 22.03 9.72 23.46
CA VAL A 480 21.11 8.95 22.61
C VAL A 480 21.78 8.75 21.26
N LEU A 481 22.35 7.55 21.07
CA LEU A 481 22.57 6.95 19.78
C LEU A 481 21.20 6.84 19.09
N TYR A 482 20.93 7.70 18.10
CA TYR A 482 19.87 7.45 17.14
C TYR A 482 20.35 6.37 16.16
N LEU A 483 20.07 5.10 16.47
CA LEU A 483 19.93 4.08 15.44
C LEU A 483 18.56 4.32 14.77
N GLY A 484 18.59 5.17 13.74
CA GLY A 484 17.43 5.43 12.90
C GLY A 484 16.99 4.15 12.15
N PRO A 485 15.69 4.01 11.84
CA PRO A 485 15.18 2.89 11.09
C PRO A 485 15.84 2.82 9.70
N VAL A 486 16.39 1.66 9.38
CA VAL A 486 16.76 1.29 8.02
C VAL A 486 15.47 1.23 7.20
N LEU A 487 15.21 2.30 6.45
CA LEU A 487 14.24 2.27 5.36
C LEU A 487 14.81 1.39 4.24
N VAL A 488 14.30 0.16 4.15
CA VAL A 488 14.47 -0.67 2.96
C VAL A 488 13.54 -0.11 1.87
N TYR A 489 14.04 0.88 1.12
CA TYR A 489 13.43 1.27 -0.15
C TYR A 489 13.82 0.23 -1.20
N ARG A 490 12.84 -0.55 -1.66
CA ARG A 490 13.02 -1.41 -2.83
C ARG A 490 12.34 -0.78 -4.03
N ARG A 491 13.14 -0.15 -4.90
CA ARG A 491 12.72 0.24 -6.25
C ARG A 491 12.72 -0.98 -7.18
N PRO A 492 11.87 -1.03 -8.21
CA PRO A 492 11.99 -2.01 -9.29
C PRO A 492 13.13 -1.60 -10.25
N SER A 493 14.02 -2.55 -10.52
CA SER A 493 14.82 -2.70 -11.74
C SER A 493 15.46 -1.45 -12.37
N THR A 494 16.70 -1.16 -11.98
CA THR A 494 17.76 -0.83 -12.95
C THR A 494 19.09 -1.31 -12.39
N VAL A 495 19.75 -2.21 -13.12
CA VAL A 495 21.17 -2.56 -12.96
C VAL A 495 21.98 -1.26 -12.98
N PHE A 496 23.02 -1.07 -12.16
CA PHE A 496 24.35 -0.61 -12.58
C PHE A 496 25.38 -0.59 -11.43
N GLU A 497 26.62 -0.72 -11.89
CA GLU A 497 27.87 -1.05 -11.22
C GLU A 497 28.32 -0.10 -10.12
N TYR A 498 29.05 -0.67 -9.16
CA TYR A 498 29.96 0.05 -8.27
C TYR A 498 31.06 0.76 -9.08
N ILE A 499 31.06 2.09 -9.09
CA ILE A 499 32.27 2.89 -9.34
C ILE A 499 32.57 3.66 -8.06
N SER A 500 33.59 3.20 -7.33
CA SER A 500 34.20 4.00 -6.26
C SER A 500 34.95 5.16 -6.89
N GLN A 501 34.54 6.40 -6.58
CA GLN A 501 35.46 7.54 -6.67
C GLN A 501 35.86 7.96 -5.26
N SER A 502 37.11 7.64 -4.94
CA SER A 502 37.87 8.23 -3.85
C SER A 502 37.93 9.74 -4.03
N THR A 503 37.51 10.50 -3.02
CA THR A 503 38.02 11.85 -2.80
C THR A 503 39.27 11.76 -1.94
N SER A 504 40.37 12.22 -2.51
CA SER A 504 41.67 12.38 -1.87
C SER A 504 41.68 13.61 -0.94
N SER A 505 42.55 13.52 0.09
CA SER A 505 43.03 14.56 1.01
C SER A 505 42.05 14.99 2.14
N GLY A 506 42.35 14.85 3.44
CA GLY A 506 43.63 14.53 4.08
C GLY A 506 43.50 14.15 5.57
N HIS A 507 44.42 13.29 6.00
CA HIS A 507 44.93 13.01 7.35
C HIS A 507 43.96 12.63 8.49
N LEU A 508 43.86 11.32 8.72
CA LEU A 508 43.69 10.74 10.06
C LEU A 508 44.84 9.77 10.37
N ASN A 509 45.34 9.94 11.59
CA ASN A 509 46.48 9.28 12.24
C ASN A 509 46.21 7.76 12.43
N PRO A 510 47.18 6.86 12.22
CA PRO A 510 46.94 5.41 12.21
C PRO A 510 47.20 4.80 13.59
N SER A 511 46.20 4.12 14.15
CA SER A 511 46.29 3.05 15.18
C SER A 511 44.84 2.71 15.57
N ILE A 512 44.21 1.68 15.01
CA ILE A 512 44.20 0.32 15.57
C ILE A 512 43.75 -0.62 14.44
N LEU A 513 44.53 -1.67 14.21
CA LEU A 513 44.33 -2.68 13.17
C LEU A 513 44.20 -4.06 13.83
N TYR A 514 43.48 -4.95 13.13
CA TYR A 514 43.30 -6.41 13.31
C TYR A 514 42.18 -6.86 14.28
N TYR A 515 41.28 -7.80 13.95
CA TYR A 515 41.41 -9.03 13.13
C TYR A 515 40.07 -9.41 12.46
N PHE A 516 40.08 -9.84 11.18
CA PHE A 516 39.49 -11.11 10.72
C PHE A 516 40.03 -11.46 9.31
N ASN A 517 40.77 -12.57 9.23
CA ASN A 517 41.27 -13.24 8.02
C ASN A 517 40.09 -13.83 7.21
N ARG A 518 39.95 -13.55 5.91
CA ARG A 518 40.58 -14.18 4.71
C ARG A 518 40.23 -15.67 4.49
N HIS A 519 39.55 -15.96 3.37
CA HIS A 519 40.10 -16.57 2.14
C HIS A 519 39.07 -16.42 0.99
N ILE A 520 39.45 -15.89 -0.18
CA ILE A 520 39.54 -16.62 -1.46
C ILE A 520 40.48 -15.84 -2.40
N HIS A 521 41.25 -16.63 -3.17
CA HIS A 521 42.37 -16.28 -4.04
C HIS A 521 41.96 -15.67 -5.40
N TYR A 522 42.84 -14.80 -5.93
CA TYR A 522 42.87 -14.31 -7.31
C TYR A 522 43.91 -15.08 -8.12
N THR A 523 43.50 -15.61 -9.27
CA THR A 523 44.24 -15.95 -10.51
C THR A 523 43.16 -16.49 -11.46
N ASP A 524 42.83 -15.96 -12.64
CA ASP A 524 43.67 -15.47 -13.72
C ASP A 524 42.96 -14.37 -14.54
N ILE A 525 43.76 -13.42 -15.03
CA ILE A 525 43.37 -12.40 -15.99
C ILE A 525 43.43 -13.03 -17.39
N CYS A 526 42.28 -13.14 -18.06
CA CYS A 526 42.21 -13.30 -19.52
C CYS A 526 41.71 -11.99 -20.13
N ILE A 527 42.59 -11.35 -20.89
CA ILE A 527 42.32 -10.17 -21.71
C ILE A 527 41.36 -10.61 -22.83
N LEU A 528 40.11 -10.16 -22.79
CA LEU A 528 39.24 -10.09 -23.96
C LEU A 528 39.09 -8.63 -24.34
N GLU A 529 39.75 -8.28 -25.44
CA GLU A 529 39.66 -6.98 -26.09
C GLU A 529 38.21 -6.69 -26.52
N GLY A 530 37.73 -5.50 -26.15
CA GLY A 530 36.79 -4.70 -26.93
C GLY A 530 35.40 -5.25 -27.21
N TYR A 531 34.47 -5.15 -26.26
CA TYR A 531 33.06 -4.83 -26.56
C TYR A 531 32.47 -3.93 -25.46
N SER A 532 32.36 -2.64 -25.77
CA SER A 532 31.67 -1.63 -24.97
C SER A 532 30.15 -1.85 -25.07
N MET A 533 29.50 -2.34 -24.02
CA MET A 533 28.05 -2.18 -23.87
C MET A 533 27.77 -0.80 -23.26
N ALA A 534 27.56 0.17 -24.14
CA ALA A 534 27.07 1.49 -23.76
C ALA A 534 25.67 1.35 -23.14
N THR A 535 25.56 1.70 -21.88
CA THR A 535 24.29 2.06 -21.26
C THR A 535 23.71 3.27 -21.97
N THR A 536 22.72 3.06 -22.83
CA THR A 536 21.93 4.17 -23.34
C THR A 536 21.02 4.67 -22.21
N ALA A 537 21.55 5.56 -21.36
CA ALA A 537 20.72 6.41 -20.52
C ALA A 537 19.72 7.13 -21.42
N GLN A 538 18.42 6.98 -21.13
CA GLN A 538 17.38 7.74 -21.83
C GLN A 538 17.72 9.24 -21.71
N PRO A 539 17.80 9.99 -22.82
CA PRO A 539 18.15 11.39 -22.77
C PRO A 539 17.14 12.17 -21.94
N LEU A 540 17.63 13.04 -21.05
CA LEU A 540 16.80 13.95 -20.25
C LEU A 540 15.83 14.71 -21.17
N PRO A 541 14.55 14.84 -20.80
CA PRO A 541 13.62 15.70 -21.52
C PRO A 541 14.17 17.13 -21.62
N THR A 542 13.80 17.84 -22.68
CA THR A 542 14.06 19.28 -22.76
C THR A 542 12.86 20.05 -22.24
N PHE A 543 13.12 21.20 -21.63
CA PHE A 543 12.12 21.98 -20.91
C PHE A 543 12.05 23.40 -21.45
N ASP A 544 10.87 23.82 -21.92
CA ASP A 544 10.57 25.23 -22.17
C ASP A 544 9.79 25.78 -20.96
N LEU A 545 10.23 26.92 -20.43
CA LEU A 545 9.59 27.59 -19.31
C LEU A 545 9.01 28.93 -19.77
N HIS A 546 7.70 28.97 -19.99
CA HIS A 546 6.98 30.22 -20.21
C HIS A 546 6.95 31.00 -18.90
N THR A 547 7.59 32.16 -18.86
CA THR A 547 8.00 32.83 -17.64
C THR A 547 7.83 34.34 -17.71
N TYR A 548 7.73 34.97 -16.55
CA TYR A 548 7.80 36.42 -16.39
C TYR A 548 8.69 36.74 -15.20
N PHE A 549 9.62 37.69 -15.35
CA PHE A 549 10.67 37.96 -14.37
C PHE A 549 10.11 38.17 -12.97
N ARG A 550 9.01 38.93 -12.86
CA ARG A 550 8.40 39.34 -11.59
C ARG A 550 7.27 38.45 -11.08
N SER A 551 7.01 37.32 -11.74
CA SER A 551 6.00 36.35 -11.30
C SER A 551 6.56 35.45 -10.21
N SER A 552 5.92 35.42 -9.03
CA SER A 552 6.30 34.52 -7.93
C SER A 552 6.15 33.06 -8.32
N CYS A 553 5.08 32.70 -9.04
CA CYS A 553 4.89 31.34 -9.54
C CYS A 553 5.98 30.93 -10.54
N SER A 554 6.44 31.86 -11.38
CA SER A 554 7.54 31.59 -12.32
C SER A 554 8.86 31.40 -11.59
N ALA A 555 9.12 32.21 -10.56
CA ALA A 555 10.30 32.10 -9.74
C ALA A 555 10.39 30.73 -9.03
N ARG A 556 9.28 30.14 -8.58
CA ARG A 556 9.26 28.78 -8.01
C ARG A 556 9.91 27.75 -8.94
N LEU A 557 9.52 27.75 -10.22
CA LEU A 557 10.09 26.83 -11.20
C LEU A 557 11.55 27.15 -11.53
N ARG A 558 11.91 28.43 -11.64
CA ARG A 558 13.32 28.82 -11.84
C ARG A 558 14.21 28.35 -10.69
N ILE A 559 13.78 28.53 -9.44
CA ILE A 559 14.50 28.06 -8.26
C ILE A 559 14.63 26.53 -8.30
N ALA A 560 13.54 25.79 -8.50
CA ALA A 560 13.58 24.34 -8.52
C ALA A 560 14.46 23.77 -9.65
N LEU A 561 14.33 24.30 -10.87
CA LEU A 561 15.15 23.90 -12.01
C LEU A 561 16.64 24.18 -11.75
N ASN A 562 16.97 25.35 -11.18
CA ASN A 562 18.36 25.70 -10.82
C ASN A 562 18.90 24.81 -9.68
N LEU A 563 18.11 24.56 -8.63
CA LEU A 563 18.51 23.70 -7.51
C LEU A 563 18.83 22.29 -8.00
N LYS A 564 18.01 21.76 -8.90
CA LYS A 564 18.19 20.45 -9.53
C LYS A 564 19.25 20.45 -10.65
N GLY A 565 19.74 21.62 -11.06
CA GLY A 565 20.69 21.75 -12.17
C GLY A 565 20.11 21.34 -13.53
N ILE A 566 18.80 21.51 -13.73
CA ILE A 566 18.10 21.18 -14.97
C ILE A 566 18.16 22.39 -15.92
N PRO A 567 18.77 22.25 -17.11
CA PRO A 567 18.73 23.31 -18.11
C PRO A 567 17.30 23.44 -18.67
N TYR A 568 16.89 24.68 -18.92
CA TYR A 568 15.61 24.99 -19.54
C TYR A 568 15.75 26.20 -20.46
N ASN A 569 14.89 26.27 -21.47
CA ASN A 569 14.80 27.39 -22.39
C ASN A 569 13.68 28.35 -21.90
N PRO A 570 13.99 29.60 -21.54
CA PRO A 570 12.98 30.55 -21.09
C PRO A 570 12.21 31.15 -22.27
N VAL A 571 10.88 31.10 -22.20
CA VAL A 571 9.97 31.78 -23.12
C VAL A 571 9.30 32.94 -22.38
N PHE A 572 9.65 34.17 -22.71
CA PHE A 572 9.17 35.33 -21.96
C PHE A 572 7.77 35.75 -22.37
N VAL A 573 6.89 35.95 -21.38
CA VAL A 573 5.50 36.38 -21.58
C VAL A 573 5.25 37.65 -20.76
N HIS A 574 5.12 38.80 -21.43
CA HIS A 574 5.09 40.10 -20.79
C HIS A 574 3.71 40.47 -20.25
N LEU A 575 3.50 40.25 -18.95
CA LEU A 575 2.18 40.39 -18.31
C LEU A 575 1.57 41.80 -18.34
N LEU A 576 2.39 42.86 -18.40
CA LEU A 576 1.89 44.24 -18.48
C LEU A 576 1.52 44.67 -19.90
N LYS A 577 1.94 43.90 -20.91
CA LYS A 577 1.55 44.07 -22.31
C LYS A 577 0.42 43.11 -22.70
N ASP A 578 -0.11 42.40 -21.70
CA ASP A 578 -1.24 41.49 -21.87
C ASP A 578 -0.94 40.32 -22.86
N GLU A 579 0.34 39.95 -23.04
CA GLU A 579 0.78 38.86 -23.93
C GLU A 579 0.24 37.48 -23.51
N GLN A 580 -0.07 37.29 -22.23
CA GLN A 580 -0.73 36.10 -21.70
C GLN A 580 -2.15 35.90 -22.25
N PHE A 581 -2.75 36.92 -22.87
CA PHE A 581 -4.05 36.83 -23.54
C PHE A 581 -3.96 36.49 -25.02
N SER A 582 -2.74 36.40 -25.58
CA SER A 582 -2.52 35.97 -26.97
C SER A 582 -3.09 34.57 -27.20
N GLU A 583 -3.49 34.30 -28.44
CA GLU A 583 -4.02 32.99 -28.84
C GLU A 583 -2.99 31.86 -28.60
N ALA A 584 -1.72 32.12 -28.91
CA ALA A 584 -0.62 31.19 -28.68
C ALA A 584 -0.45 30.82 -27.20
N HIS A 585 -0.47 31.81 -26.30
CA HIS A 585 -0.36 31.53 -24.85
C HIS A 585 -1.62 30.87 -24.29
N ARG A 586 -2.81 31.27 -24.77
CA ARG A 586 -4.09 30.68 -24.38
C ARG A 586 -4.18 29.20 -24.72
N ALA A 587 -3.63 28.79 -25.87
CA ALA A 587 -3.57 27.39 -26.28
C ALA A 587 -2.73 26.55 -25.30
N LEU A 588 -1.68 27.13 -24.71
CA LEU A 588 -0.84 26.46 -23.71
C LEU A 588 -1.41 26.53 -22.29
N ASN A 589 -2.02 27.66 -21.93
CA ASN A 589 -2.62 27.86 -20.62
C ASN A 589 -3.97 28.58 -20.71
N PRO A 590 -5.08 27.81 -20.68
CA PRO A 590 -6.43 28.37 -20.65
C PRO A 590 -6.71 29.28 -19.46
N SER A 591 -5.91 29.20 -18.38
CA SER A 591 -6.02 30.10 -17.22
C SER A 591 -5.39 31.47 -17.44
N LEU A 592 -4.73 31.69 -18.59
CA LEU A 592 -4.14 32.96 -19.02
C LEU A 592 -3.12 33.51 -18.02
N SER A 593 -2.32 32.61 -17.46
CA SER A 593 -1.32 32.92 -16.44
C SER A 593 0.04 32.35 -16.79
N VAL A 594 1.06 32.76 -16.04
CA VAL A 594 2.41 32.21 -16.06
C VAL A 594 2.76 31.67 -14.66
N PRO A 595 3.60 30.63 -14.55
CA PRO A 595 4.36 29.98 -15.62
C PRO A 595 3.58 28.91 -16.38
N VAL A 596 4.17 28.42 -17.47
CA VAL A 596 3.85 27.13 -18.10
C VAL A 596 5.15 26.37 -18.29
N LEU A 597 5.21 25.11 -17.85
CA LEU A 597 6.33 24.22 -18.14
C LEU A 597 5.92 23.30 -19.29
N VAL A 598 6.63 23.37 -20.42
CA VAL A 598 6.45 22.44 -21.54
C VAL A 598 7.61 21.46 -21.51
N VAL A 599 7.28 20.17 -21.53
CA VAL A 599 8.24 19.07 -21.42
C VAL A 599 8.25 18.32 -22.74
N HIS A 600 9.35 18.40 -23.47
CA HIS A 600 9.51 17.73 -24.76
C HIS A 600 10.22 16.40 -24.55
N LYS A 601 9.51 15.29 -24.77
CA LYS A 601 10.06 13.93 -24.70
C LYS A 601 10.62 13.52 -26.06
N GLN A 602 11.84 12.99 -26.10
CA GLN A 602 12.37 12.38 -27.31
C GLN A 602 11.76 10.98 -27.48
N SER A 603 11.18 10.68 -28.64
CA SER A 603 10.74 9.32 -28.96
C SER A 603 11.95 8.41 -29.07
N ALA A 604 12.02 7.39 -28.20
CA ALA A 604 12.91 6.26 -28.42
C ALA A 604 12.44 5.53 -29.70
N GLY A 605 13.34 5.40 -30.67
CA GLY A 605 13.01 5.05 -32.05
C GLY A 605 12.17 3.78 -32.20
N ASN A 606 11.12 3.91 -33.02
CA ASN A 606 10.81 2.99 -34.11
C ASN A 606 10.24 3.85 -35.25
N ASN A 607 10.66 3.54 -36.48
CA ASN A 607 10.43 4.32 -37.70
C ASN A 607 8.95 4.43 -38.10
N GLU A 608 8.19 5.27 -37.39
CA GLU A 608 6.98 5.91 -37.89
C GLU A 608 7.10 7.42 -37.61
N ALA A 609 6.74 8.24 -38.59
CA ALA A 609 7.06 9.67 -38.65
C ALA A 609 6.61 10.46 -37.40
N GLY A 610 7.59 10.91 -36.60
CA GLY A 610 7.70 12.33 -36.22
C GLY A 610 6.72 12.96 -35.24
N SER A 611 6.06 12.23 -34.35
CA SER A 611 5.31 12.89 -33.26
C SER A 611 6.15 13.01 -31.98
N SER A 612 6.80 14.16 -31.79
CA SER A 612 7.38 14.53 -30.49
C SER A 612 6.25 14.81 -29.50
N SER A 613 5.98 13.88 -28.58
CA SER A 613 4.98 14.14 -27.54
C SER A 613 5.51 15.20 -26.56
N SER A 614 4.78 16.31 -26.46
CA SER A 614 5.08 17.39 -25.50
C SER A 614 3.98 17.44 -24.43
N LEU A 615 4.38 17.46 -23.16
CA LEU A 615 3.46 17.63 -22.03
C LEU A 615 3.47 19.10 -21.60
N VAL A 616 2.29 19.72 -21.52
CA VAL A 616 2.13 21.12 -21.10
C VAL A 616 1.56 21.18 -19.70
N ILE A 617 2.28 21.80 -18.76
CA ILE A 617 1.90 21.90 -17.35
C ILE A 617 1.71 23.39 -16.98
N PRO A 618 0.47 23.90 -16.94
CA PRO A 618 0.19 25.33 -16.76
C PRO A 618 0.17 25.81 -15.31
N GLN A 619 0.42 24.93 -14.33
CA GLN A 619 0.33 25.22 -12.90
C GLN A 619 1.66 24.99 -12.20
N SER A 620 2.14 26.00 -11.46
CA SER A 620 3.47 25.95 -10.84
C SER A 620 3.64 24.80 -9.84
N LEU A 621 2.66 24.51 -8.99
CA LEU A 621 2.78 23.41 -8.03
C LEU A 621 2.76 22.04 -8.72
N ALA A 622 1.89 21.86 -9.73
CA ALA A 622 1.86 20.62 -10.51
C ALA A 622 3.19 20.39 -11.25
N ALA A 623 3.79 21.44 -11.78
CA ALA A 623 5.11 21.36 -12.42
C ALA A 623 6.23 21.04 -11.42
N LEU A 624 6.18 21.58 -10.19
CA LEU A 624 7.13 21.20 -9.13
C LEU A 624 7.01 19.72 -8.74
N GLU A 625 5.79 19.24 -8.51
CA GLU A 625 5.52 17.83 -8.18
C GLU A 625 5.93 16.90 -9.32
N TYR A 626 5.62 17.27 -10.57
CA TYR A 626 6.05 16.53 -11.75
C TYR A 626 7.59 16.40 -11.82
N LEU A 627 8.33 17.48 -11.56
CA LEU A 627 9.80 17.45 -11.53
C LEU A 627 10.35 16.55 -10.41
N GLU A 628 9.67 16.44 -9.27
CA GLU A 628 10.02 15.48 -8.22
C GLU A 628 9.73 14.04 -8.64
N GLU A 629 8.69 13.79 -9.43
CA GLU A 629 8.31 12.46 -9.90
C GLU A 629 9.24 11.94 -11.01
N ILE A 630 9.59 12.79 -11.99
CA ILE A 630 10.41 12.36 -13.13
C ILE A 630 11.91 12.41 -12.87
N LEU A 631 12.35 13.14 -11.84
CA LEU A 631 13.76 13.30 -11.46
C LEU A 631 13.95 13.21 -9.93
N PRO A 632 13.52 12.09 -9.31
CA PRO A 632 13.51 11.95 -7.84
C PRO A 632 14.91 11.94 -7.24
N ASP A 633 15.92 11.50 -7.99
CA ASP A 633 17.30 11.41 -7.51
C ASP A 633 18.11 12.69 -7.71
N ARG A 634 17.60 13.63 -8.52
CA ARG A 634 18.31 14.85 -8.87
C ARG A 634 17.96 15.95 -7.88
N ARG A 635 18.69 16.01 -6.76
CA ARG A 635 18.47 16.89 -5.59
C ARG A 635 17.00 16.90 -5.16
N PRO A 636 16.56 15.89 -4.37
CA PRO A 636 15.17 15.81 -3.90
C PRO A 636 14.78 17.09 -3.15
N LEU A 637 13.61 17.65 -3.46
CA LEU A 637 13.04 18.82 -2.77
C LEU A 637 11.84 18.44 -1.90
N LEU A 638 11.48 17.16 -1.88
CA LEU A 638 10.59 16.58 -0.89
C LEU A 638 11.35 15.59 0.01
N PRO A 639 11.17 15.68 1.34
CA PRO A 639 11.82 14.78 2.27
C PRO A 639 11.28 13.34 2.13
N SER A 640 12.04 12.38 2.68
CA SER A 640 11.57 11.00 2.83
C SER A 640 10.48 10.89 3.88
N GLY A 641 9.45 10.09 3.61
CA GLY A 641 8.37 9.78 4.54
C GLY A 641 7.12 10.69 4.37
N PRO A 642 5.91 10.15 4.60
CA PRO A 642 4.66 10.84 4.30
C PRO A 642 4.41 12.08 5.17
N ASP A 643 4.81 12.08 6.44
CA ASP A 643 4.47 13.15 7.39
C ASP A 643 5.20 14.47 7.05
N LYS A 644 6.52 14.42 6.85
CA LYS A 644 7.29 15.59 6.43
C LYS A 644 6.85 16.09 5.05
N ARG A 645 6.49 15.16 4.15
CA ARG A 645 5.91 15.47 2.83
C ARG A 645 4.56 16.17 2.94
N ALA A 646 3.73 15.82 3.93
CA ALA A 646 2.48 16.51 4.20
C ALA A 646 2.75 17.92 4.74
N LEU A 647 3.69 18.08 5.68
CA LEU A 647 4.09 19.40 6.22
C LEU A 647 4.60 20.33 5.12
N VAL A 648 5.49 19.85 4.24
CA VAL A 648 5.96 20.64 3.09
C VAL A 648 4.80 21.09 2.21
N ARG A 649 3.85 20.21 1.90
CA ARG A 649 2.67 20.55 1.10
C ARG A 649 1.72 21.51 1.80
N THR A 650 1.55 21.41 3.11
CA THR A 650 0.77 22.38 3.90
C THR A 650 1.37 23.77 3.76
N LEU A 651 2.68 23.90 4.00
CA LEU A 651 3.40 25.17 3.88
C LEU A 651 3.35 25.73 2.44
N MET A 652 3.54 24.88 1.43
CA MET A 652 3.39 25.28 0.02
C MET A 652 2.01 25.86 -0.28
N ASN A 653 0.94 25.19 0.19
CA ASN A 653 -0.43 25.58 -0.11
C ASN A 653 -0.86 26.86 0.61
N ILE A 654 -0.36 27.16 1.81
CA ILE A 654 -0.59 28.47 2.44
C ILE A 654 -0.17 29.60 1.50
N LEU A 655 0.99 29.45 0.85
CA LEU A 655 1.49 30.49 -0.06
C LEU A 655 0.85 30.43 -1.44
N ALA A 656 0.56 29.23 -1.95
CA ALA A 656 0.13 29.04 -3.33
C ALA A 656 -1.39 29.09 -3.52
N ALA A 657 -2.17 28.65 -2.53
CA ALA A 657 -3.63 28.62 -2.56
C ALA A 657 -4.22 29.81 -1.79
N ASP A 658 -3.66 30.19 -0.64
CA ASP A 658 -4.28 31.22 0.20
C ASP A 658 -3.76 32.63 -0.14
N VAL A 659 -2.44 32.79 -0.34
CA VAL A 659 -1.83 34.11 -0.58
C VAL A 659 -1.74 34.49 -2.06
N GLN A 660 -1.16 33.63 -2.89
CA GLN A 660 -0.83 33.98 -4.27
C GLN A 660 -2.04 34.35 -5.14
N PRO A 661 -3.21 33.68 -5.04
CA PRO A 661 -4.34 33.99 -5.90
C PRO A 661 -4.86 35.41 -5.68
N VAL A 662 -4.92 35.90 -4.43
CA VAL A 662 -5.41 37.26 -4.10
C VAL A 662 -4.39 38.33 -4.51
N THR A 663 -3.10 38.03 -4.36
CA THR A 663 -2.00 38.93 -4.75
C THR A 663 -1.71 38.90 -6.27
N ASN A 664 -2.36 38.01 -7.01
CA ASN A 664 -2.19 37.87 -8.46
C ASN A 664 -2.64 39.13 -9.22
N LEU A 665 -1.87 39.54 -10.24
CA LEU A 665 -2.14 40.75 -11.03
C LEU A 665 -3.57 40.78 -11.62
N ARG A 666 -4.12 39.64 -12.05
CA ARG A 666 -5.49 39.58 -12.58
C ARG A 666 -6.51 39.97 -11.52
N ILE A 667 -6.35 39.46 -10.30
CA ILE A 667 -7.26 39.74 -9.19
C ILE A 667 -7.06 41.17 -8.72
N GLN A 668 -5.82 41.65 -8.65
CA GLN A 668 -5.51 43.04 -8.33
C GLN A 668 -6.14 44.03 -9.32
N LYS A 669 -6.07 43.77 -10.64
CA LYS A 669 -6.78 44.55 -11.68
C LYS A 669 -8.30 44.53 -11.43
N ARG A 670 -8.87 43.36 -11.10
CA ARG A 670 -10.30 43.21 -10.83
C ARG A 670 -10.74 43.99 -9.59
N VAL A 671 -10.01 43.91 -8.49
CA VAL A 671 -10.32 44.63 -7.24
C VAL A 671 -10.30 46.14 -7.46
N ARG A 672 -9.29 46.66 -8.19
CA ARG A 672 -9.26 48.08 -8.59
C ARG A 672 -10.47 48.48 -9.43
N SER A 673 -10.90 47.63 -10.36
CA SER A 673 -12.10 47.88 -11.19
C SER A 673 -13.41 47.95 -10.39
N LEU A 674 -13.43 47.35 -9.19
CA LEU A 674 -14.56 47.39 -8.25
C LEU A 674 -14.48 48.58 -7.28
N GLY A 675 -13.48 49.45 -7.40
CA GLY A 675 -13.30 50.62 -6.54
C GLY A 675 -12.63 50.35 -5.19
N ALA A 676 -12.15 49.12 -4.96
CA ALA A 676 -11.46 48.75 -3.72
C ALA A 676 -9.93 48.92 -3.83
N ASP A 677 -9.27 49.15 -2.70
CA ASP A 677 -7.80 49.24 -2.65
C ASP A 677 -7.17 47.84 -2.69
N ALA A 678 -6.78 47.43 -3.89
CA ALA A 678 -6.15 46.14 -4.13
C ALA A 678 -4.80 45.99 -3.39
N THR A 679 -4.10 47.09 -3.14
CA THR A 679 -2.80 47.09 -2.44
C THR A 679 -2.98 46.74 -0.97
N VAL A 680 -3.99 47.31 -0.32
CA VAL A 680 -4.36 46.99 1.07
C VAL A 680 -4.75 45.52 1.18
N LEU A 681 -5.65 45.05 0.30
CA LEU A 681 -6.07 43.65 0.29
C LEU A 681 -4.88 42.69 0.09
N ALA A 682 -3.96 43.01 -0.82
CA ALA A 682 -2.77 42.20 -1.07
C ALA A 682 -1.86 42.15 0.16
N ARG A 683 -1.65 43.30 0.83
CA ARG A 683 -0.84 43.42 2.04
C ARG A 683 -1.43 42.60 3.18
N GLU A 684 -2.70 42.80 3.49
CA GLU A 684 -3.41 42.09 4.57
C GLU A 684 -3.43 40.58 4.33
N THR A 685 -3.71 40.15 3.09
CA THR A 685 -3.70 38.72 2.73
C THR A 685 -2.31 38.11 2.89
N THR A 686 -1.27 38.84 2.48
CA THR A 686 0.12 38.40 2.65
C THR A 686 0.49 38.30 4.13
N GLN A 687 0.10 39.28 4.94
CA GLN A 687 0.35 39.28 6.39
C GLN A 687 -0.35 38.12 7.09
N ALA A 688 -1.61 37.84 6.74
CA ALA A 688 -2.37 36.71 7.27
C ALA A 688 -1.73 35.36 6.90
N GLY A 689 -1.35 35.19 5.64
CA GLY A 689 -0.69 33.97 5.18
C GLY A 689 0.70 33.79 5.79
N PHE A 690 1.48 34.87 5.97
CA PHE A 690 2.78 34.80 6.64
C PHE A 690 2.63 34.50 8.13
N ALA A 691 1.61 35.03 8.80
CA ALA A 691 1.32 34.67 10.19
C ALA A 691 0.98 33.17 10.33
N ALA A 692 0.15 32.63 9.42
CA ALA A 692 -0.18 31.20 9.39
C ALA A 692 1.06 30.33 9.09
N TYR A 693 1.87 30.74 8.11
CA TYR A 693 3.11 30.04 7.75
C TYR A 693 4.11 30.07 8.91
N GLU A 694 4.34 31.23 9.54
CA GLU A 694 5.24 31.41 10.69
C GLU A 694 4.83 30.51 11.88
N ALA A 695 3.52 30.46 12.19
CA ALA A 695 2.99 29.66 13.29
C ALA A 695 3.20 28.15 13.11
N LEU A 696 3.23 27.67 11.86
CA LEU A 696 3.50 26.26 11.56
C LEU A 696 4.99 25.99 11.40
N VAL A 697 5.68 26.83 10.62
CA VAL A 697 7.09 26.62 10.28
C VAL A 697 8.00 26.72 11.51
N SER A 698 7.64 27.53 12.51
CA SER A 698 8.36 27.59 13.80
C SER A 698 8.43 26.25 14.54
N ARG A 699 7.54 25.29 14.22
CA ARG A 699 7.52 23.94 14.82
C ARG A 699 8.27 22.91 14.00
N THR A 700 8.56 23.21 12.73
CA THR A 700 9.10 22.25 11.76
C THR A 700 10.46 22.66 11.21
N ALA A 701 10.83 23.93 11.36
CA ALA A 701 12.05 24.48 10.80
C ALA A 701 13.30 23.92 11.49
N GLY A 702 14.26 23.47 10.68
CA GLY A 702 15.66 23.37 11.08
C GLY A 702 16.39 24.56 10.48
N ILE A 703 17.41 24.31 9.65
CA ILE A 703 18.01 25.35 8.81
C ILE A 703 16.98 25.96 7.85
N PHE A 704 16.12 25.14 7.24
CA PHE A 704 15.07 25.54 6.29
C PHE A 704 13.67 25.24 6.85
N SER A 705 12.62 25.36 6.03
CA SER A 705 11.22 25.30 6.49
C SER A 705 10.82 23.96 7.11
N VAL A 706 11.40 22.85 6.63
CA VAL A 706 11.15 21.51 7.18
C VAL A 706 12.47 20.76 7.34
N GLY A 707 13.05 20.83 8.53
CA GLY A 707 14.38 20.30 8.82
C GLY A 707 15.52 21.11 8.21
N ASP A 708 16.64 20.44 7.94
CA ASP A 708 17.91 21.09 7.58
C ASP A 708 18.20 21.13 6.07
N ASP A 709 17.36 20.49 5.26
CA ASP A 709 17.47 20.47 3.80
C ASP A 709 16.47 21.43 3.14
N ILE A 710 16.84 21.97 1.98
CA ILE A 710 15.95 22.81 1.17
C ILE A 710 14.79 21.96 0.63
N THR A 711 13.56 22.40 0.86
CA THR A 711 12.35 21.73 0.40
C THR A 711 11.52 22.59 -0.55
N LEU A 712 10.49 22.01 -1.17
CA LEU A 712 9.51 22.75 -1.97
C LEU A 712 8.77 23.84 -1.16
N ALA A 713 8.72 23.74 0.16
CA ALA A 713 8.18 24.79 1.02
C ALA A 713 9.04 26.07 0.93
N ASP A 714 10.36 25.94 0.94
CA ASP A 714 11.33 27.03 0.80
C ASP A 714 11.30 27.63 -0.61
N VAL A 715 11.21 26.75 -1.62
CA VAL A 715 11.03 27.14 -3.04
C VAL A 715 9.79 28.01 -3.23
N CYS A 716 8.73 27.79 -2.44
CA CYS A 716 7.52 28.61 -2.46
C CYS A 716 7.63 29.86 -1.59
N LEU A 717 8.32 29.79 -0.44
CA LEU A 717 8.48 30.88 0.53
C LEU A 717 9.26 32.06 -0.05
N VAL A 718 10.41 31.79 -0.67
CA VAL A 718 11.32 32.85 -1.13
C VAL A 718 10.67 33.79 -2.15
N PRO A 719 9.99 33.31 -3.22
CA PRO A 719 9.27 34.20 -4.14
C PRO A 719 8.10 34.96 -3.49
N ALA A 720 7.49 34.37 -2.46
CA ALA A 720 6.44 35.05 -1.69
C ALA A 720 7.05 36.21 -0.88
N ALA A 721 8.20 36.01 -0.24
CA ALA A 721 8.94 37.04 0.48
C ALA A 721 9.38 38.20 -0.43
N TRP A 722 9.91 37.90 -1.63
CA TRP A 722 10.21 38.94 -2.63
C TRP A 722 8.99 39.73 -3.08
N SER A 723 7.81 39.10 -3.03
CA SER A 723 6.54 39.77 -3.34
C SER A 723 6.04 40.61 -2.18
N ALA A 724 6.18 40.11 -0.95
CA ALA A 724 5.84 40.81 0.30
C ALA A 724 6.59 42.13 0.44
N ALA A 725 7.90 42.15 0.13
CA ALA A 725 8.71 43.37 0.14
C ALA A 725 8.19 44.47 -0.81
N ARG A 726 7.48 44.10 -1.89
CA ARG A 726 6.88 45.06 -2.83
C ARG A 726 5.52 45.57 -2.39
N LEU A 727 4.91 44.91 -1.41
CA LEU A 727 3.63 45.25 -0.81
C LEU A 727 3.80 45.99 0.53
N ASP A 728 5.03 46.40 0.85
CA ASP A 728 5.42 47.00 2.13
C ASP A 728 5.07 46.10 3.33
N VAL A 729 5.15 44.78 3.16
CA VAL A 729 5.03 43.81 4.27
C VAL A 729 6.42 43.58 4.85
N ASP A 730 6.60 43.97 6.12
CA ASP A 730 7.84 43.75 6.85
C ASP A 730 8.00 42.27 7.22
N ILE A 731 8.96 41.60 6.57
CA ILE A 731 9.29 40.20 6.85
C ILE A 731 9.96 40.02 8.21
N ALA A 732 10.57 41.06 8.78
CA ALA A 732 11.20 40.97 10.10
C ALA A 732 10.21 40.70 11.24
N ALA A 733 8.91 40.97 11.01
CA ALA A 733 7.83 40.58 11.92
C ALA A 733 7.64 39.06 12.05
N TYR A 734 8.24 38.27 11.14
CA TYR A 734 8.14 36.81 11.09
C TYR A 734 9.55 36.20 11.21
N PRO A 735 10.08 36.03 12.43
CA PRO A 735 11.51 35.77 12.65
C PRO A 735 11.99 34.44 12.03
N THR A 736 11.16 33.40 12.02
CA THR A 736 11.51 32.11 11.43
C THR A 736 11.56 32.22 9.91
N ILE A 737 10.53 32.82 9.30
CA ILE A 737 10.50 33.12 7.86
C ILE A 737 11.69 33.99 7.45
N ALA A 738 11.97 35.08 8.17
CA ALA A 738 13.08 35.99 7.86
C ALA A 738 14.44 35.26 7.85
N ARG A 739 14.68 34.40 8.85
CA ARG A 739 15.90 33.58 8.93
C ARG A 739 16.02 32.61 7.76
N ILE A 740 14.94 31.89 7.43
CA ILE A 740 14.93 30.91 6.33
C ILE A 740 15.16 31.62 4.99
N VAL A 741 14.48 32.75 4.75
CA VAL A 741 14.63 33.52 3.52
C VAL A 741 16.06 34.03 3.37
N ALA A 742 16.65 34.61 4.43
CA ALA A 742 18.04 35.06 4.39
C ALA A 742 19.00 33.91 4.02
N ARG A 743 18.83 32.73 4.64
CA ARG A 743 19.66 31.56 4.32
C ARG A 743 19.45 31.07 2.89
N MET A 744 18.21 31.10 2.39
CA MET A 744 17.91 30.72 1.00
C MET A 744 18.50 31.71 -0.01
N GLU A 745 18.56 33.00 0.31
CA GLU A 745 19.14 34.02 -0.57
C GLU A 745 20.66 33.86 -0.78
N ASP A 746 21.34 33.13 0.10
CA ASP A 746 22.75 32.76 -0.06
C ASP A 746 22.96 31.67 -1.11
N GLU A 747 21.94 30.89 -1.46
CA GLU A 747 22.04 29.79 -2.44
C GLU A 747 22.16 30.33 -3.87
N GLU A 748 23.20 29.92 -4.60
CA GLU A 748 23.44 30.35 -5.99
C GLU A 748 22.25 30.07 -6.92
N ALA A 749 21.54 28.96 -6.70
CA ALA A 749 20.33 28.62 -7.45
C ALA A 749 19.21 29.66 -7.27
N VAL A 750 19.08 30.21 -6.05
CA VAL A 750 18.09 31.23 -5.69
C VAL A 750 18.52 32.59 -6.23
N LYS A 751 19.80 32.95 -6.11
CA LYS A 751 20.36 34.18 -6.73
C LYS A 751 20.13 34.19 -8.24
N LYS A 752 20.41 33.08 -8.94
CA LYS A 752 20.13 32.94 -10.38
C LYS A 752 18.65 33.06 -10.73
N ALA A 753 17.75 32.63 -9.85
CA ALA A 753 16.31 32.70 -10.07
C ALA A 753 15.67 34.03 -9.67
N HIS A 754 16.42 34.88 -8.95
CA HIS A 754 15.97 36.18 -8.46
C HIS A 754 15.47 37.06 -9.60
N TRP A 755 14.36 37.76 -9.38
CA TRP A 755 13.67 38.52 -10.43
C TRP A 755 14.50 39.67 -11.01
N ARG A 756 15.55 40.14 -10.32
CA ARG A 756 16.49 41.14 -10.86
C ARG A 756 17.47 40.56 -11.89
N ASN A 757 17.73 39.27 -11.82
CA ASN A 757 18.77 38.60 -12.60
C ASN A 757 18.22 37.93 -13.87
N GLN A 758 16.96 38.17 -14.23
CA GLN A 758 16.34 37.51 -15.37
C GLN A 758 16.60 38.28 -16.69
N PRO A 759 16.73 37.58 -17.82
CA PRO A 759 16.93 38.24 -19.12
C PRO A 759 15.75 39.14 -19.55
N ASP A 760 14.54 38.90 -19.05
CA ASP A 760 13.37 39.74 -19.28
C ASP A 760 13.14 40.82 -18.22
N THR A 761 14.03 40.95 -17.23
CA THR A 761 14.00 42.06 -16.28
C THR A 761 14.32 43.38 -16.99
N PRO A 762 13.45 44.41 -16.92
CA PRO A 762 13.75 45.73 -17.46
C PRO A 762 15.05 46.28 -16.85
N GLU A 763 15.90 46.89 -17.68
CA GLU A 763 17.24 47.36 -17.28
C GLU A 763 17.22 48.27 -16.04
N LYS A 764 16.25 49.19 -15.97
CA LYS A 764 16.05 50.08 -14.81
C LYS A 764 15.74 49.38 -13.48
N LEU A 765 15.42 48.09 -13.51
CA LEU A 765 15.06 47.29 -12.35
C LEU A 765 16.09 46.21 -12.01
N ARG A 766 17.14 46.04 -12.85
CA ARG A 766 18.21 45.06 -12.61
C ARG A 766 19.10 45.48 -11.46
#